data_AF-A0A6P4YU01-F1
#
_entry.id   AF-A0A6P4YU01-F1
#
_cell.length_a   1.000
_cell.length_b   1.000
_cell.length_c   1.000
_cell.angle_alpha   90.00
_cell.angle_beta   90.00
_cell.angle_gamma   90.00
#
_symmetry.space_group_name_H-M   'P 1'
#
loop_
_entity.id
_entity.type
_entity.pdbx_description
1 polymer ?
#
loop_
_entity_poly.entity_id
_entity_poly.type
_entity_poly.pdbx_seq_one_letter_code
_entity_poly.pdbx_strand_id
1 'polypeptide(L)'
;MAEAVVSQISGDFLECTICLEPYKDPKILPCLHTFCKDCLEKFVAKQSEAKDKFPCPTCRIETVLPEGGVAGLKNNFFVLSLRDTVDAHKSLVSKEDDNVPCDVCEEVANHGCVVCEEFLCDDCARVHRRAKRTRSHEVIGVAEFKEQLITKTPSVKSTSLPMCPKHEDEKLKFYCETCQSPICRDCTVLHHKEHKYCLLADVVNDVRAKIKGKLATSRPKIEEYRDAARAVAEEQAELDTRSKKAADDIDAAAEEEIKYYTGLVRREQTELKEKLAAVTAARFKQLSATADSVESTLGCLSSTVDFSQKVVEHGSDFDVMNVYSDVTARLESLLKGPTPDIPDDISYVRFEPRTERKETEIIFGDIFDSSYTFGPAKLTTLGASGRLGPTTLGTHYRGQDHGHLVTLHDGIQHFTVPETGTYKIEAAGAAAGWGMDNPKSARGRGAVLRGTFHLKQGKTLKILVGQEGAQSKWGQSVGGGGGTFVTREDNTPLIIAGGGGGAGFGLQTRNPLCDGTVSTTGNKSYGKTGCSGGSNGQGATEWTGDYMGGGGGGLLTDGGSSKHFGGDSCVRGGEGGKAFVNGGVGGRGECNNADGGFGGGGGSNGGGFGGGGGGGYSGGGRGEGCNPNGGGGGGSFNSGTDMGWDGANDGPGYVVITRQVLTF
;
A
#
# COMPACT_ATOMS: atom_id res chain seq x y z
N MET A 1 20.43 -59.52 10.95
CA MET A 1 19.96 -60.06 9.66
C MET A 1 18.46 -60.19 9.76
N ALA A 2 17.74 -59.59 8.79
CA ALA A 2 16.34 -59.84 8.48
C ALA A 2 15.32 -59.80 9.64
N GLU A 3 15.07 -58.62 10.22
CA GLU A 3 13.69 -58.32 10.61
C GLU A 3 12.83 -58.43 9.34
N ALA A 4 11.76 -59.21 9.40
CA ALA A 4 10.97 -59.64 8.25
C ALA A 4 10.61 -58.46 7.35
N VAL A 5 11.02 -58.49 6.08
CA VAL A 5 10.70 -57.46 5.06
C VAL A 5 9.18 -57.19 4.98
N VAL A 6 8.36 -58.18 5.38
CA VAL A 6 6.90 -58.11 5.45
C VAL A 6 6.38 -57.15 6.54
N SER A 7 7.09 -56.96 7.66
CA SER A 7 6.66 -56.04 8.74
C SER A 7 7.02 -54.58 8.52
N GLN A 8 7.85 -54.27 7.51
CA GLN A 8 8.28 -52.91 7.14
C GLN A 8 7.48 -52.32 5.97
N ILE A 9 6.59 -53.10 5.34
CA ILE A 9 5.71 -52.62 4.26
C ILE A 9 4.43 -52.12 4.93
N SER A 10 4.19 -50.80 4.87
CA SER A 10 2.91 -50.21 5.30
C SER A 10 1.75 -50.85 4.53
N GLY A 11 0.64 -51.18 5.20
CA GLY A 11 -0.54 -51.81 4.57
C GLY A 11 -0.98 -51.12 3.27
N ASP A 12 -0.93 -49.79 3.27
CA ASP A 12 -1.29 -48.90 2.17
C ASP A 12 -0.41 -49.06 0.92
N PHE A 13 0.78 -49.67 1.01
CA PHE A 13 1.70 -49.82 -0.12
C PHE A 13 1.22 -50.86 -1.14
N LEU A 14 0.35 -51.78 -0.72
CA LEU A 14 -0.21 -52.85 -1.57
C LEU A 14 -1.68 -52.62 -1.92
N GLU A 15 -2.19 -51.42 -1.67
CA GLU A 15 -3.57 -51.03 -1.92
C GLU A 15 -3.65 -50.00 -3.05
N CYS A 16 -4.69 -50.11 -3.86
CA CYS A 16 -4.96 -49.19 -4.95
C CYS A 16 -5.61 -47.92 -4.44
N THR A 17 -5.05 -46.74 -4.73
CA THR A 17 -5.58 -45.46 -4.22
C THR A 17 -6.92 -45.03 -4.83
N ILE A 18 -7.49 -45.80 -5.77
CA ILE A 18 -8.81 -45.55 -6.36
C ILE A 18 -9.90 -46.36 -5.65
N CYS A 19 -9.70 -47.66 -5.46
CA CYS A 19 -10.68 -48.53 -4.81
C CYS A 19 -10.38 -48.80 -3.33
N LEU A 20 -9.19 -48.42 -2.85
CA LEU A 20 -8.70 -48.68 -1.49
C LEU A 20 -8.74 -50.17 -1.12
N GLU A 21 -8.60 -51.03 -2.13
CA GLU A 21 -8.51 -52.49 -1.98
C GLU A 21 -7.11 -52.96 -2.42
N PRO A 22 -6.67 -54.16 -1.98
CA PRO A 22 -5.48 -54.81 -2.50
C PRO A 22 -5.49 -54.84 -4.03
N TYR A 23 -4.34 -54.56 -4.64
CA TYR A 23 -4.24 -54.47 -6.09
C TYR A 23 -4.78 -55.72 -6.79
N LYS A 24 -5.66 -55.55 -7.79
CA LYS A 24 -6.14 -56.59 -8.72
C LYS A 24 -5.73 -56.18 -10.14
N ASP A 25 -4.98 -57.05 -10.82
CA ASP A 25 -4.33 -56.76 -12.12
C ASP A 25 -3.69 -55.36 -12.19
N PRO A 26 -2.64 -55.08 -11.38
CA PRO A 26 -2.06 -53.75 -11.26
C PRO A 26 -1.31 -53.33 -12.52
N LYS A 27 -1.66 -52.15 -13.03
CA LYS A 27 -0.98 -51.46 -14.13
C LYS A 27 -0.12 -50.32 -13.57
N ILE A 28 1.14 -50.24 -14.03
CA ILE A 28 2.07 -49.16 -13.67
C ILE A 28 2.12 -48.11 -14.79
N LEU A 29 1.93 -46.85 -14.43
CA LEU A 29 2.03 -45.71 -15.33
C LEU A 29 3.49 -45.27 -15.52
N PRO A 30 3.82 -44.47 -16.56
CA PRO A 30 5.17 -43.92 -16.74
C PRO A 30 5.68 -43.08 -15.57
N CYS A 31 4.77 -42.44 -14.81
CA CYS A 31 5.08 -41.73 -13.57
C CYS A 31 5.32 -42.65 -12.36
N LEU A 32 5.35 -43.98 -12.57
CA LEU A 32 5.59 -45.03 -11.57
C LEU A 32 4.48 -45.25 -10.52
N HIS A 33 3.34 -44.55 -10.64
CA HIS A 33 2.14 -44.86 -9.86
C HIS A 33 1.43 -46.09 -10.41
N THR A 34 0.85 -46.89 -9.51
CA THR A 34 0.22 -48.18 -9.83
C THR A 34 -1.24 -48.17 -9.42
N PHE A 35 -2.09 -48.79 -10.22
CA PHE A 35 -3.55 -48.86 -10.00
C PHE A 35 -4.11 -50.18 -10.55
N CYS A 36 -5.25 -50.64 -10.05
CA CYS A 36 -5.97 -51.76 -10.65
C CYS A 36 -6.41 -51.43 -12.08
N LYS A 37 -6.31 -52.37 -13.01
CA LYS A 37 -6.76 -52.21 -14.40
C LYS A 37 -8.19 -51.67 -14.49
N ASP A 38 -9.14 -52.30 -13.81
CA ASP A 38 -10.56 -51.92 -13.84
C ASP A 38 -10.79 -50.50 -13.28
N CYS A 39 -9.98 -50.08 -12.30
CA CYS A 39 -10.06 -48.75 -11.72
C CYS A 39 -9.60 -47.69 -12.73
N LEU A 40 -8.52 -47.96 -13.46
CA LEU A 40 -8.05 -47.08 -14.52
C LEU A 40 -9.01 -47.04 -15.71
N GLU A 41 -9.59 -48.17 -16.11
CA GLU A 41 -10.58 -48.22 -17.18
C GLU A 41 -11.80 -47.33 -16.86
N LYS A 42 -12.32 -47.43 -15.64
CA LYS A 42 -13.42 -46.55 -15.16
C LYS A 42 -13.00 -45.09 -15.06
N PHE A 43 -11.76 -44.80 -14.68
CA PHE A 43 -11.25 -43.43 -14.56
C PHE A 43 -11.08 -42.76 -15.93
N VAL A 44 -10.49 -43.48 -16.89
CA VAL A 44 -10.30 -43.02 -18.27
C VAL A 44 -11.65 -42.84 -18.97
N ALA A 45 -12.60 -43.77 -18.80
CA ALA A 45 -13.93 -43.66 -19.41
C ALA A 45 -14.72 -42.43 -18.96
N LYS A 46 -14.40 -41.85 -17.79
CA LYS A 46 -15.03 -40.63 -17.26
C LYS A 46 -14.39 -39.34 -17.78
N GLN A 47 -13.22 -39.38 -18.40
CA GLN A 47 -12.55 -38.19 -18.95
C GLN A 47 -12.86 -38.06 -20.45
N SER A 48 -13.87 -37.26 -20.77
CA SER A 48 -14.63 -37.32 -22.03
C SER A 48 -13.98 -36.66 -23.26
N GLU A 49 -12.77 -36.08 -23.17
CA GLU A 49 -12.29 -35.14 -24.22
C GLU A 49 -11.03 -35.58 -25.00
N ALA A 50 -10.22 -36.51 -24.52
CA ALA A 50 -9.03 -37.00 -25.24
C ALA A 50 -8.94 -38.53 -25.17
N LYS A 51 -9.26 -39.22 -26.29
CA LYS A 51 -9.26 -40.70 -26.34
C LYS A 51 -7.88 -41.34 -26.13
N ASP A 52 -6.80 -40.56 -26.27
CA ASP A 52 -5.43 -41.08 -26.34
C ASP A 52 -4.55 -40.69 -25.13
N LYS A 53 -5.03 -39.86 -24.20
CA LYS A 53 -4.27 -39.38 -23.03
C LYS A 53 -5.14 -39.20 -21.79
N PHE A 54 -4.55 -39.40 -20.61
CA PHE A 54 -5.20 -39.09 -19.33
C PHE A 54 -4.17 -38.68 -18.26
N PRO A 55 -4.52 -37.80 -17.31
CA PRO A 55 -3.67 -37.44 -16.18
C PRO A 55 -3.66 -38.57 -15.14
N CYS A 56 -2.48 -38.87 -14.59
CA CYS A 56 -2.36 -39.81 -13.47
C CYS A 56 -3.23 -39.35 -12.27
N PRO A 57 -4.04 -40.24 -11.66
CA PRO A 57 -4.88 -39.90 -10.50
C PRO A 57 -4.12 -39.31 -9.29
N THR A 58 -2.85 -39.68 -9.11
CA THR A 58 -2.05 -39.26 -7.94
C THR A 58 -1.23 -38.00 -8.22
N CYS A 59 -0.50 -37.95 -9.34
CA CYS A 59 0.46 -36.88 -9.63
C CYS A 59 0.08 -35.98 -10.81
N ARG A 60 -1.05 -36.25 -11.48
CA ARG A 60 -1.59 -35.50 -12.62
C ARG A 60 -0.70 -35.43 -13.87
N ILE A 61 0.47 -36.07 -13.88
CA ILE A 61 1.32 -36.21 -15.07
C ILE A 61 0.52 -36.91 -16.18
N GLU A 62 0.48 -36.29 -17.36
CA GLU A 62 -0.20 -36.85 -18.53
C GLU A 62 0.44 -38.17 -18.97
N THR A 63 -0.40 -39.18 -19.16
CA THR A 63 -0.02 -40.51 -19.64
C THR A 63 -0.72 -40.79 -20.96
N VAL A 64 0.06 -41.24 -21.94
CA VAL A 64 -0.44 -41.67 -23.26
C VAL A 64 -0.97 -43.11 -23.17
N LEU A 65 -2.17 -43.35 -23.71
CA LEU A 65 -2.78 -44.68 -23.78
C LEU A 65 -2.19 -45.49 -24.95
N PRO A 66 -1.74 -46.74 -24.72
CA PRO A 66 -1.34 -47.65 -25.81
C PRO A 66 -2.52 -48.06 -26.71
N GLU A 67 -2.24 -48.64 -27.88
CA GLU A 67 -3.25 -49.08 -28.87
C GLU A 67 -4.29 -50.09 -28.33
N GLY A 68 -4.00 -50.76 -27.20
CA GLY A 68 -4.92 -51.64 -26.47
C GLY A 68 -5.62 -51.00 -25.27
N GLY A 69 -5.63 -49.66 -25.17
CA GLY A 69 -6.16 -48.92 -24.03
C GLY A 69 -5.42 -49.22 -22.72
N VAL A 70 -6.14 -49.15 -21.60
CA VAL A 70 -5.58 -49.42 -20.25
C VAL A 70 -4.98 -50.82 -20.14
N ALA A 71 -5.55 -51.81 -20.83
CA ALA A 71 -5.03 -53.18 -20.83
C ALA A 71 -3.59 -53.28 -21.38
N GLY A 72 -3.22 -52.39 -22.31
CA GLY A 72 -1.91 -52.32 -22.93
C GLY A 72 -0.82 -51.68 -22.05
N LEU A 73 -1.16 -51.13 -20.88
CA LEU A 73 -0.19 -50.63 -19.91
C LEU A 73 0.62 -51.77 -19.27
N LYS A 74 1.83 -51.47 -18.81
CA LYS A 74 2.73 -52.46 -18.20
C LYS A 74 2.14 -52.98 -16.89
N ASN A 75 2.21 -54.29 -16.65
CA ASN A 75 1.85 -54.88 -15.35
C ASN A 75 2.93 -54.57 -14.32
N ASN A 76 2.53 -54.33 -13.07
CA ASN A 76 3.47 -54.20 -11.96
C ASN A 76 3.72 -55.56 -11.28
N PHE A 77 4.58 -56.37 -11.89
CA PHE A 77 4.93 -57.70 -11.37
C PHE A 77 5.56 -57.66 -9.97
N PHE A 78 6.24 -56.57 -9.61
CA PHE A 78 6.83 -56.41 -8.27
C PHE A 78 5.77 -56.32 -7.19
N VAL A 79 4.72 -55.52 -7.41
CA VAL A 79 3.59 -55.37 -6.48
C VAL A 79 2.77 -56.66 -6.41
N LEU A 80 2.58 -57.36 -7.52
CA LEU A 80 1.93 -58.68 -7.55
C LEU A 80 2.69 -59.70 -6.69
N SER A 81 3.99 -59.89 -6.95
CA SER A 81 4.80 -60.84 -6.18
C SER A 81 4.88 -60.47 -4.69
N LEU A 82 4.94 -59.18 -4.37
CA LEU A 82 4.90 -58.70 -3.00
C LEU A 82 3.57 -59.01 -2.32
N ARG A 83 2.44 -58.70 -2.98
CA ARG A 83 1.10 -59.01 -2.48
C ARG A 83 0.95 -60.51 -2.25
N ASP A 84 1.32 -61.35 -3.21
CA ASP A 84 1.21 -62.81 -3.09
C ASP A 84 2.08 -63.35 -1.94
N THR A 85 3.27 -62.77 -1.73
CA THR A 85 4.16 -63.12 -0.60
C THR A 85 3.55 -62.69 0.75
N VAL A 86 2.94 -61.50 0.80
CA VAL A 86 2.27 -60.98 2.01
C VAL A 86 1.00 -61.77 2.30
N ASP A 87 0.22 -62.15 1.30
CA ASP A 87 -0.99 -62.97 1.44
C ASP A 87 -0.64 -64.39 1.91
N ALA A 88 0.42 -65.00 1.36
CA ALA A 88 0.94 -66.28 1.82
C ALA A 88 1.49 -66.22 3.26
N HIS A 89 2.10 -65.10 3.66
CA HIS A 89 2.55 -64.90 5.03
C HIS A 89 1.37 -64.65 5.98
N LYS A 90 0.33 -63.92 5.55
CA LYS A 90 -0.90 -63.70 6.33
C LYS A 90 -1.64 -65.00 6.58
N SER A 91 -1.79 -65.86 5.57
CA SER A 91 -2.46 -67.17 5.72
C SER A 91 -1.73 -68.12 6.67
N LEU A 92 -0.39 -68.03 6.77
CA LEU A 92 0.41 -68.79 7.73
C LEU A 92 0.35 -68.25 9.16
N VAL A 93 0.05 -66.95 9.35
CA VAL A 93 0.05 -66.26 10.67
C VAL A 93 -1.35 -66.15 11.29
N SER A 94 -2.42 -66.22 10.51
CA SER A 94 -3.80 -66.20 11.02
C SER A 94 -4.07 -67.38 11.98
N LYS A 95 -4.39 -67.06 13.25
CA LYS A 95 -4.72 -68.02 14.33
C LYS A 95 -6.16 -68.55 14.28
N GLU A 96 -6.96 -68.12 13.31
CA GLU A 96 -8.40 -68.44 13.26
C GLU A 96 -8.72 -69.67 12.38
N ASP A 97 -7.75 -70.21 11.63
CA ASP A 97 -7.87 -71.47 10.89
C ASP A 97 -6.73 -72.44 11.28
N ASP A 98 -6.93 -73.19 12.37
CA ASP A 98 -6.11 -74.36 12.71
C ASP A 98 -6.52 -75.61 11.90
N ASN A 99 -7.57 -75.50 11.07
CA ASN A 99 -8.00 -76.55 10.14
C ASN A 99 -7.24 -76.50 8.81
N VAL A 100 -5.92 -76.65 8.85
CA VAL A 100 -5.14 -76.86 7.62
C VAL A 100 -5.44 -78.26 7.08
N PRO A 101 -5.82 -78.45 5.80
CA PRO A 101 -6.09 -79.78 5.26
C PRO A 101 -4.78 -80.58 5.11
N CYS A 102 -4.88 -81.89 5.26
CA CYS A 102 -3.83 -82.86 5.00
C CYS A 102 -3.61 -82.97 3.50
N ASP A 103 -2.39 -82.75 3.03
CA ASP A 103 -2.05 -82.74 1.59
C ASP A 103 -2.24 -84.11 0.91
N VAL A 104 -2.43 -85.17 1.69
CA VAL A 104 -2.59 -86.56 1.20
C VAL A 104 -4.07 -86.98 1.15
N CYS A 105 -4.91 -86.48 2.04
CA CYS A 105 -6.28 -86.99 2.23
C CYS A 105 -7.33 -85.94 2.61
N GLU A 106 -6.99 -84.64 2.57
CA GLU A 106 -7.86 -83.48 2.79
C GLU A 106 -8.50 -83.36 4.21
N GLU A 107 -8.32 -84.35 5.10
CA GLU A 107 -8.68 -84.28 6.54
C GLU A 107 -7.83 -83.26 7.31
N VAL A 108 -8.25 -82.82 8.51
CA VAL A 108 -7.48 -81.83 9.30
C VAL A 108 -6.06 -82.34 9.64
N ALA A 109 -5.06 -81.56 9.27
CA ALA A 109 -3.66 -81.82 9.54
C ALA A 109 -3.30 -81.41 10.97
N ASN A 110 -2.59 -82.29 11.67
CA ASN A 110 -2.05 -82.04 13.00
C ASN A 110 -0.53 -81.93 12.99
N HIS A 111 0.12 -82.40 11.90
CA HIS A 111 1.56 -82.48 11.78
C HIS A 111 2.04 -81.90 10.44
N GLY A 112 3.31 -81.53 10.36
CA GLY A 112 3.98 -81.09 9.14
C GLY A 112 5.31 -81.80 8.97
N CYS A 113 5.63 -82.22 7.76
CA CYS A 113 6.90 -82.87 7.44
C CYS A 113 7.91 -81.83 6.94
N VAL A 114 8.96 -81.56 7.73
CA VAL A 114 9.99 -80.53 7.42
C VAL A 114 10.73 -80.81 6.11
N VAL A 115 10.87 -82.09 5.75
CA VAL A 115 11.61 -82.53 4.55
C VAL A 115 10.75 -82.54 3.28
N CYS A 116 9.47 -82.90 3.39
CA CYS A 116 8.53 -82.92 2.26
C CYS A 116 7.84 -81.57 2.05
N GLU A 117 7.86 -80.71 3.07
CA GLU A 117 7.13 -79.46 3.15
C GLU A 117 5.59 -79.62 3.03
N GLU A 118 5.07 -80.75 3.50
CA GLU A 118 3.65 -81.15 3.42
C GLU A 118 3.00 -81.23 4.81
N PHE A 119 1.73 -80.84 4.90
CA PHE A 119 0.85 -80.98 6.06
C PHE A 119 0.17 -82.35 6.07
N LEU A 120 0.16 -83.01 7.23
CA LEU A 120 -0.29 -84.39 7.41
C LEU A 120 -1.25 -84.50 8.61
N CYS A 121 -2.37 -85.21 8.44
CA CYS A 121 -3.19 -85.69 9.57
C CYS A 121 -2.45 -86.80 10.34
N ASP A 122 -2.93 -87.16 11.53
CA ASP A 122 -2.26 -88.15 12.38
C ASP A 122 -2.04 -89.50 11.68
N ASP A 123 -3.02 -89.95 10.89
CA ASP A 123 -2.93 -91.21 10.15
C ASP A 123 -1.91 -91.14 9.02
N CYS A 124 -1.92 -90.06 8.24
CA CYS A 124 -0.97 -89.84 7.16
C CYS A 124 0.45 -89.66 7.72
N ALA A 125 0.63 -88.92 8.82
CA ALA A 125 1.91 -88.78 9.50
C ALA A 125 2.44 -90.12 10.03
N ARG A 126 1.57 -90.98 10.56
CA ARG A 126 1.93 -92.31 11.04
C ARG A 126 2.39 -93.22 9.91
N VAL A 127 1.71 -93.19 8.76
CA VAL A 127 2.15 -93.92 7.55
C VAL A 127 3.46 -93.34 7.04
N HIS A 128 3.59 -92.02 6.98
CA HIS A 128 4.78 -91.30 6.54
C HIS A 128 6.03 -91.69 7.33
N ARG A 129 5.92 -91.80 8.65
CA ARG A 129 7.02 -92.23 9.54
C ARG A 129 7.40 -93.71 9.37
N ARG A 130 6.53 -94.55 8.82
CA ARG A 130 6.77 -96.00 8.64
C ARG A 130 7.17 -96.39 7.23
N ALA A 131 6.78 -95.59 6.23
CA ALA A 131 7.09 -95.85 4.84
C ALA A 131 8.61 -95.77 4.61
N LYS A 132 9.14 -96.74 3.84
CA LYS A 132 10.59 -96.96 3.67
C LYS A 132 11.34 -95.72 3.15
N ARG A 133 10.66 -94.86 2.38
CA ARG A 133 11.22 -93.65 1.77
C ARG A 133 11.18 -92.40 2.65
N THR A 134 10.26 -92.32 3.60
CA THR A 134 9.95 -91.11 4.36
C THR A 134 10.15 -91.28 5.87
N ARG A 135 10.52 -92.48 6.34
CA ARG A 135 10.76 -92.79 7.76
C ARG A 135 11.85 -91.97 8.44
N SER A 136 12.78 -91.40 7.68
CA SER A 136 13.85 -90.53 8.18
C SER A 136 13.48 -89.05 8.11
N HIS A 137 12.29 -88.71 7.61
CA HIS A 137 11.85 -87.32 7.54
C HIS A 137 11.40 -86.85 8.92
N GLU A 138 11.82 -85.65 9.28
CA GLU A 138 11.39 -84.98 10.50
C GLU A 138 9.95 -84.50 10.34
N VAL A 139 9.07 -84.96 11.24
CA VAL A 139 7.64 -84.63 11.25
C VAL A 139 7.30 -84.00 12.60
N ILE A 140 7.03 -82.70 12.58
CA ILE A 140 6.75 -81.85 13.75
C ILE A 140 5.29 -81.42 13.79
N GLY A 141 4.84 -80.76 14.86
CA GLY A 141 3.46 -80.25 14.94
C GLY A 141 3.20 -79.12 13.95
N VAL A 142 1.94 -78.95 13.51
CA VAL A 142 1.53 -77.88 12.57
C VAL A 142 1.96 -76.49 13.03
N ALA A 143 1.83 -76.17 14.33
CA ALA A 143 2.21 -74.87 14.87
C ALA A 143 3.72 -74.59 14.71
N GLU A 144 4.56 -75.58 15.05
CA GLU A 144 6.02 -75.50 14.92
C GLU A 144 6.45 -75.49 13.45
N PHE A 145 5.75 -76.24 12.59
CA PHE A 145 5.99 -76.26 11.15
C PHE A 145 5.63 -74.92 10.47
N LYS A 146 4.50 -74.29 10.84
CA LYS A 146 4.13 -72.94 10.41
C LYS A 146 5.20 -71.91 10.80
N GLU A 147 5.71 -71.97 12.04
CA GLU A 147 6.76 -71.08 12.54
C GLU A 147 8.10 -71.25 11.78
N GLN A 148 8.45 -72.48 11.42
CA GLN A 148 9.63 -72.77 10.60
C GLN A 148 9.48 -72.28 9.14
N LEU A 149 8.27 -72.33 8.56
CA LEU A 149 7.99 -71.78 7.22
C LEU A 149 8.03 -70.24 7.18
N ILE A 150 7.54 -69.59 8.24
CA ILE A 150 7.59 -68.13 8.42
C ILE A 150 9.04 -67.65 8.55
N THR A 151 9.89 -68.39 9.28
CA THR A 151 11.32 -68.03 9.44
C THR A 151 12.17 -68.38 8.22
N LYS A 152 11.76 -69.36 7.41
CA LYS A 152 12.38 -69.75 6.12
C LYS A 152 11.98 -68.90 4.91
N THR A 153 11.12 -67.89 5.04
CA THR A 153 10.73 -66.98 3.94
C THR A 153 11.48 -65.61 3.95
N PRO A 154 12.84 -65.54 3.94
CA PRO A 154 13.55 -64.26 3.96
C PRO A 154 13.71 -63.62 2.57
N SER A 155 12.99 -64.07 1.52
CA SER A 155 13.10 -63.47 0.19
C SER A 155 11.78 -63.29 -0.54
N VAL A 156 11.37 -62.03 -0.65
CA VAL A 156 10.43 -61.49 -1.65
C VAL A 156 10.90 -61.75 -3.11
N LYS A 157 12.12 -62.27 -3.30
CA LYS A 157 12.61 -62.67 -4.61
C LYS A 157 11.90 -63.94 -5.05
N SER A 158 10.74 -63.79 -5.69
CA SER A 158 10.17 -64.88 -6.48
C SER A 158 11.22 -65.36 -7.48
N THR A 159 11.67 -66.60 -7.33
CA THR A 159 12.58 -67.27 -8.26
C THR A 159 11.87 -67.76 -9.52
N SER A 160 10.53 -67.72 -9.55
CA SER A 160 9.74 -68.05 -10.73
C SER A 160 9.55 -66.82 -11.62
N LEU A 161 9.94 -66.96 -12.90
CA LEU A 161 9.70 -65.92 -13.90
C LEU A 161 8.19 -65.83 -14.21
N PRO A 162 7.60 -64.63 -14.30
CA PRO A 162 6.20 -64.46 -14.67
C PRO A 162 5.87 -65.03 -16.06
N MET A 163 4.61 -65.46 -16.21
CA MET A 163 4.05 -65.88 -17.49
C MET A 163 3.82 -64.66 -18.40
N CYS A 164 3.91 -64.87 -19.71
CA CYS A 164 3.73 -63.80 -20.68
C CYS A 164 2.26 -63.43 -20.80
N PRO A 165 1.89 -62.13 -20.67
CA PRO A 165 0.50 -61.69 -20.83
C PRO A 165 -0.10 -61.92 -22.22
N LYS A 166 0.74 -62.20 -23.24
CA LYS A 166 0.31 -62.49 -24.61
C LYS A 166 0.34 -63.99 -24.95
N HIS A 167 1.08 -64.79 -24.19
CA HIS A 167 1.32 -66.20 -24.43
C HIS A 167 1.30 -66.92 -23.07
N GLU A 168 0.12 -67.41 -22.70
CA GLU A 168 -0.21 -67.81 -21.33
C GLU A 168 0.66 -68.96 -20.78
N ASP A 169 1.25 -69.78 -21.66
CA ASP A 169 2.10 -70.92 -21.30
C ASP A 169 3.61 -70.64 -21.35
N GLU A 170 4.02 -69.41 -21.71
CA GLU A 170 5.43 -69.08 -21.94
C GLU A 170 5.99 -68.08 -20.92
N LYS A 171 7.14 -68.40 -20.32
CA LYS A 171 7.80 -67.55 -19.30
C LYS A 171 8.61 -66.41 -19.94
N LEU A 172 8.61 -65.24 -19.29
CA LEU A 172 9.38 -64.06 -19.71
C LEU A 172 10.89 -64.22 -19.42
N LYS A 173 11.61 -64.96 -20.28
CA LYS A 173 13.04 -65.28 -20.11
C LYS A 173 14.02 -64.30 -20.79
N PHE A 174 13.55 -63.52 -21.75
CA PHE A 174 14.40 -62.64 -22.56
C PHE A 174 14.10 -61.16 -22.26
N TYR A 175 15.06 -60.29 -22.53
CA TYR A 175 14.89 -58.84 -22.47
C TYR A 175 15.11 -58.22 -23.85
N CYS A 176 14.10 -57.54 -24.37
CA CYS A 176 14.22 -56.79 -25.62
C CYS A 176 14.83 -55.42 -25.34
N GLU A 177 16.04 -55.16 -25.85
CA GLU A 177 16.72 -53.88 -25.69
C GLU A 177 16.04 -52.77 -26.49
N THR A 178 15.51 -53.11 -27.67
CA THR A 178 14.80 -52.14 -28.54
C THR A 178 13.51 -51.64 -27.90
N CYS A 179 12.72 -52.52 -27.28
CA CYS A 179 11.43 -52.17 -26.66
C CYS A 179 11.53 -51.88 -25.16
N GLN A 180 12.71 -52.09 -24.56
CA GLN A 180 12.97 -51.94 -23.13
C GLN A 180 11.96 -52.69 -22.24
N SER A 181 11.69 -53.95 -22.58
CA SER A 181 10.69 -54.79 -21.90
C SER A 181 11.08 -56.28 -21.88
N PRO A 182 10.72 -57.02 -20.81
CA PRO A 182 10.87 -58.46 -20.79
C PRO A 182 9.89 -59.13 -21.78
N ILE A 183 10.35 -60.16 -22.48
CA ILE A 183 9.61 -60.90 -23.51
C ILE A 183 9.81 -62.42 -23.33
N CYS A 184 8.87 -63.24 -23.82
CA CYS A 184 9.01 -64.71 -23.83
C CYS A 184 9.59 -65.20 -25.15
N ARG A 185 9.76 -66.53 -25.29
CA ARG A 185 10.28 -67.16 -26.50
C ARG A 185 9.39 -66.88 -27.73
N ASP A 186 8.08 -66.99 -27.58
CA ASP A 186 7.16 -66.77 -28.70
C ASP A 186 7.15 -65.30 -29.16
N CYS A 187 7.32 -64.37 -28.23
CA CYS A 187 7.47 -62.94 -28.55
C CYS A 187 8.68 -62.66 -29.45
N THR A 188 9.80 -63.38 -29.31
CA THR A 188 10.99 -63.16 -30.16
C THR A 188 10.70 -63.52 -31.61
N VAL A 189 9.84 -64.52 -31.85
CA VAL A 189 9.49 -64.99 -33.20
C VAL A 189 8.36 -64.18 -33.82
N LEU A 190 7.33 -63.86 -33.04
CA LEU A 190 6.08 -63.30 -33.55
C LEU A 190 6.08 -61.77 -33.66
N HIS A 191 6.67 -61.08 -32.69
CA HIS A 191 6.52 -59.61 -32.55
C HIS A 191 7.85 -58.86 -32.49
N HIS A 192 8.95 -59.52 -32.12
CA HIS A 192 10.27 -58.90 -31.92
C HIS A 192 11.35 -59.48 -32.82
N LYS A 193 10.97 -59.98 -34.01
CA LYS A 193 11.85 -60.70 -34.94
C LYS A 193 13.09 -59.91 -35.36
N GLU A 194 12.95 -58.60 -35.55
CA GLU A 194 14.04 -57.69 -35.96
C GLU A 194 14.59 -56.85 -34.81
N HIS A 195 14.14 -57.10 -33.57
CA HIS A 195 14.60 -56.37 -32.41
C HIS A 195 15.83 -57.03 -31.78
N LYS A 196 16.69 -56.21 -31.17
CA LYS A 196 17.82 -56.72 -30.39
C LYS A 196 17.33 -57.19 -29.03
N TYR A 197 17.61 -58.44 -28.68
CA TYR A 197 17.26 -59.02 -27.38
C TYR A 197 18.37 -59.93 -26.83
N CYS A 198 18.37 -60.12 -25.52
CA CYS A 198 19.34 -60.93 -24.76
C CYS A 198 18.62 -61.74 -23.67
N LEU A 199 19.32 -62.66 -23.00
CA LEU A 199 18.75 -63.33 -21.83
C LEU A 199 18.64 -62.33 -20.67
N LEU A 200 17.51 -62.36 -19.95
CA LEU A 200 17.28 -61.45 -18.83
C LEU A 200 18.38 -61.55 -17.75
N ALA A 201 18.87 -62.77 -17.52
CA ALA A 201 19.94 -63.06 -16.56
C ALA A 201 21.25 -62.33 -16.87
N ASP A 202 21.55 -62.09 -18.15
CA ASP A 202 22.82 -61.52 -18.59
C ASP A 202 22.87 -60.00 -18.35
N VAL A 203 21.72 -59.32 -18.40
CA VAL A 203 21.65 -57.85 -18.33
C VAL A 203 21.12 -57.29 -17.01
N VAL A 204 20.43 -58.11 -16.20
CA VAL A 204 19.76 -57.63 -14.98
C VAL A 204 20.72 -57.01 -13.97
N ASN A 205 21.95 -57.53 -13.86
CA ASN A 205 22.94 -57.03 -12.91
C ASN A 205 23.45 -55.64 -13.31
N ASP A 206 23.71 -55.42 -14.60
CA ASP A 206 24.14 -54.13 -15.14
C ASP A 206 23.03 -53.07 -15.01
N VAL A 207 21.79 -53.43 -15.34
CA VAL A 207 20.63 -52.54 -15.18
C VAL A 207 20.41 -52.20 -13.70
N ARG A 208 20.53 -53.18 -12.79
CA ARG A 208 20.45 -52.96 -11.34
C ARG A 208 21.55 -52.01 -10.85
N ALA A 209 22.78 -52.15 -11.34
CA ALA A 209 23.88 -51.24 -11.02
C ALA A 209 23.59 -49.80 -11.49
N LYS A 210 23.09 -49.63 -12.72
CA LYS A 210 22.68 -48.32 -13.26
C LYS A 210 21.58 -47.67 -12.41
N ILE A 211 20.55 -48.41 -12.01
CA ILE A 211 19.47 -47.90 -11.14
C ILE A 211 20.04 -47.52 -9.77
N LYS A 212 20.87 -48.37 -9.15
CA LYS A 212 21.52 -48.06 -7.87
C LYS A 212 22.39 -46.80 -7.94
N GLY A 213 23.15 -46.63 -9.02
CA GLY A 213 23.92 -45.41 -9.27
C GLY A 213 23.03 -44.17 -9.31
N LYS A 214 21.94 -44.21 -10.08
CA LYS A 214 20.97 -43.11 -10.15
C LYS A 214 20.32 -42.80 -8.79
N LEU A 215 19.94 -43.83 -8.03
CA LEU A 215 19.39 -43.68 -6.69
C LEU A 215 20.39 -43.05 -5.71
N ALA A 216 21.67 -43.42 -5.82
CA ALA A 216 22.73 -42.81 -5.01
C ALA A 216 22.91 -41.33 -5.35
N THR A 217 22.85 -40.97 -6.64
CA THR A 217 22.97 -39.56 -7.07
C THR A 217 21.73 -38.72 -6.75
N SER A 218 20.54 -39.30 -6.68
CA SER A 218 19.30 -38.56 -6.40
C SER A 218 19.06 -38.34 -4.90
N ARG A 219 19.60 -39.21 -4.02
CA ARG A 219 19.42 -39.11 -2.57
C ARG A 219 19.86 -37.76 -1.98
N PRO A 220 21.05 -37.20 -2.30
CA PRO A 220 21.45 -35.89 -1.81
C PRO A 220 20.49 -34.76 -2.21
N LYS A 221 19.86 -34.86 -3.40
CA LYS A 221 18.88 -33.88 -3.86
C LYS A 221 17.63 -33.84 -2.97
N ILE A 222 17.27 -34.95 -2.32
CA ILE A 222 16.17 -34.99 -1.35
C ILE A 222 16.49 -34.10 -0.13
N GLU A 223 17.72 -34.20 0.38
CA GLU A 223 18.13 -33.36 1.51
C GLU A 223 18.24 -31.89 1.10
N GLU A 224 18.76 -31.59 -0.09
CA GLU A 224 18.78 -30.22 -0.63
C GLU A 224 17.37 -29.60 -0.69
N TYR A 225 16.37 -30.36 -1.16
CA TYR A 225 14.99 -29.88 -1.18
C TYR A 225 14.37 -29.75 0.21
N ARG A 226 14.74 -30.61 1.17
CA ARG A 226 14.32 -30.47 2.57
C ARG A 226 14.91 -29.23 3.23
N ASP A 227 16.18 -28.94 2.94
CA ASP A 227 16.86 -27.75 3.43
C ASP A 227 16.24 -26.49 2.84
N ALA A 228 15.96 -26.48 1.53
CA ALA A 228 15.23 -25.39 0.88
C ALA A 228 13.82 -25.21 1.46
N ALA A 229 13.10 -26.30 1.74
CA ALA A 229 11.77 -26.24 2.36
C ALA A 229 11.84 -25.64 3.78
N ARG A 230 12.86 -25.99 4.57
CA ARG A 230 13.08 -25.39 5.89
C ARG A 230 13.41 -23.90 5.79
N ALA A 231 14.30 -23.51 4.87
CA ALA A 231 14.61 -22.10 4.65
C ALA A 231 13.36 -21.29 4.26
N VAL A 232 12.51 -21.82 3.37
CA VAL A 232 11.24 -21.17 3.02
C VAL A 232 10.31 -21.04 4.23
N ALA A 233 10.24 -22.05 5.10
CA ALA A 233 9.43 -21.98 6.31
C ALA A 233 9.95 -20.93 7.31
N GLU A 234 11.27 -20.76 7.42
CA GLU A 234 11.90 -19.73 8.24
C GLU A 234 11.56 -18.32 7.71
N GLU A 235 11.70 -18.09 6.40
CA GLU A 235 11.33 -16.82 5.75
C GLU A 235 9.83 -16.51 5.89
N GLN A 236 8.96 -17.52 5.79
CA GLN A 236 7.52 -17.37 6.01
C GLN A 236 7.21 -16.92 7.45
N ALA A 237 7.90 -17.48 8.44
CA ALA A 237 7.73 -17.11 9.84
C ALA A 237 8.23 -15.68 10.12
N GLU A 238 9.35 -15.28 9.51
CA GLU A 238 9.85 -13.91 9.61
C GLU A 238 8.88 -12.91 8.97
N LEU A 239 8.34 -13.21 7.79
CA LEU A 239 7.35 -12.37 7.11
C LEU A 239 6.09 -12.17 7.96
N ASP A 240 5.56 -13.24 8.55
CA ASP A 240 4.40 -13.18 9.46
C ASP A 240 4.69 -12.29 10.68
N THR A 241 5.89 -12.40 11.25
CA THR A 241 6.33 -11.57 12.38
C THR A 241 6.41 -10.09 11.99
N ARG A 242 7.00 -9.77 10.83
CA ARG A 242 7.10 -8.38 10.33
C ARG A 242 5.71 -7.82 9.99
N SER A 243 4.84 -8.63 9.40
CA SER A 243 3.46 -8.24 9.07
C SER A 243 2.66 -7.89 10.32
N LYS A 244 2.78 -8.68 11.39
CA LYS A 244 2.11 -8.41 12.67
C LYS A 244 2.61 -7.11 13.29
N LYS A 245 3.93 -6.92 13.33
CA LYS A 245 4.52 -5.67 13.84
C LYS A 245 4.06 -4.44 13.04
N ALA A 246 4.02 -4.53 11.71
CA ALA A 246 3.55 -3.44 10.87
C ALA A 246 2.07 -3.11 11.14
N ALA A 247 1.23 -4.12 11.41
CA ALA A 247 -0.16 -3.90 11.82
C ALA A 247 -0.24 -3.18 13.18
N ASP A 248 0.55 -3.61 14.18
CA ASP A 248 0.61 -2.95 15.48
C ASP A 248 1.09 -1.48 15.36
N ASP A 249 2.07 -1.22 14.49
CA ASP A 249 2.59 0.14 14.23
C ASP A 249 1.51 1.03 13.55
N ILE A 250 0.69 0.47 12.64
CA ILE A 250 -0.45 1.18 12.02
C ILE A 250 -1.49 1.56 13.09
N ASP A 251 -1.84 0.63 13.96
CA ASP A 251 -2.81 0.87 15.03
C ASP A 251 -2.31 1.96 15.99
N ALA A 252 -1.02 1.92 16.36
CA ALA A 252 -0.41 2.95 17.20
C ALA A 252 -0.40 4.35 16.53
N ALA A 253 -0.11 4.42 15.22
CA ALA A 253 -0.14 5.67 14.48
C ALA A 253 -1.56 6.26 14.41
N ALA A 254 -2.58 5.41 14.22
CA ALA A 254 -3.97 5.83 14.24
C ALA A 254 -4.39 6.39 15.61
N GLU A 255 -3.98 5.74 16.71
CA GLU A 255 -4.29 6.22 18.06
C GLU A 255 -3.71 7.61 18.38
N GLU A 256 -2.47 7.88 17.96
CA GLU A 256 -1.84 9.20 18.16
C GLU A 256 -2.54 10.31 17.35
N GLU A 257 -2.93 10.05 16.09
CA GLU A 257 -3.72 11.00 15.29
C GLU A 257 -5.12 11.23 15.90
N ILE A 258 -5.82 10.17 16.31
CA ILE A 258 -7.11 10.29 17.00
C ILE A 258 -7.00 11.18 18.24
N LYS A 259 -5.94 10.99 19.03
CA LYS A 259 -5.65 11.79 20.23
C LYS A 259 -5.37 13.25 19.87
N TYR A 260 -4.63 13.52 18.80
CA TYR A 260 -4.38 14.86 18.29
C TYR A 260 -5.68 15.58 17.89
N TYR A 261 -6.51 14.98 17.03
CA TYR A 261 -7.78 15.56 16.58
C TYR A 261 -8.78 15.71 17.74
N THR A 262 -8.85 14.72 18.63
CA THR A 262 -9.65 14.83 19.85
C THR A 262 -9.19 16.02 20.69
N GLY A 263 -7.88 16.22 20.83
CA GLY A 263 -7.29 17.38 21.51
C GLY A 263 -7.70 18.72 20.88
N LEU A 264 -7.68 18.82 19.55
CA LEU A 264 -8.16 20.02 18.83
C LEU A 264 -9.64 20.29 19.10
N VAL A 265 -10.49 19.27 18.98
CA VAL A 265 -11.93 19.39 19.24
C VAL A 265 -12.21 19.81 20.69
N ARG A 266 -11.46 19.25 21.65
CA ARG A 266 -11.57 19.63 23.07
C ARG A 266 -11.13 21.07 23.34
N ARG A 267 -10.12 21.56 22.63
CA ARG A 267 -9.67 22.95 22.75
C ARG A 267 -10.73 23.93 22.24
N GLU A 268 -11.25 23.71 21.04
CA GLU A 268 -12.35 24.49 20.48
C GLU A 268 -13.60 24.45 21.35
N GLN A 269 -13.93 23.28 21.91
CA GLN A 269 -15.03 23.14 22.88
C GLN A 269 -14.82 24.07 24.10
N THR A 270 -13.61 24.11 24.64
CA THR A 270 -13.28 24.96 25.80
C THR A 270 -13.34 26.44 25.43
N GLU A 271 -12.77 26.84 24.29
CA GLU A 271 -12.79 28.23 23.82
C GLU A 271 -14.22 28.75 23.59
N LEU A 272 -15.11 27.94 23.01
CA LEU A 272 -16.51 28.31 22.83
C LEU A 272 -17.24 28.46 24.17
N LYS A 273 -16.95 27.60 25.15
CA LYS A 273 -17.50 27.71 26.51
C LYS A 273 -16.99 28.96 27.22
N GLU A 274 -15.73 29.31 27.07
CA GLU A 274 -15.15 30.53 27.63
C GLU A 274 -15.76 31.78 27.00
N LYS A 275 -15.93 31.80 25.67
CA LYS A 275 -16.63 32.88 24.96
C LYS A 275 -18.07 33.03 25.44
N LEU A 276 -18.80 31.92 25.59
CA LEU A 276 -20.16 31.94 26.14
C LEU A 276 -20.18 32.50 27.56
N ALA A 277 -19.25 32.07 28.42
CA ALA A 277 -19.13 32.57 29.79
C ALA A 277 -18.85 34.08 29.81
N ALA A 278 -17.96 34.57 28.95
CA ALA A 278 -17.64 36.00 28.84
C ALA A 278 -18.84 36.84 28.38
N VAL A 279 -19.56 36.39 27.34
CA VAL A 279 -20.77 37.08 26.84
C VAL A 279 -21.86 37.10 27.91
N THR A 280 -22.06 35.97 28.60
CA THR A 280 -23.06 35.85 29.67
C THR A 280 -22.70 36.73 30.86
N ALA A 281 -21.43 36.76 31.27
CA ALA A 281 -20.95 37.61 32.37
C ALA A 281 -21.10 39.11 32.05
N ALA A 282 -20.78 39.53 30.83
CA ALA A 282 -20.98 40.91 30.39
C ALA A 282 -22.46 41.30 30.43
N ARG A 283 -23.35 40.40 29.99
CA ARG A 283 -24.80 40.63 30.01
C ARG A 283 -25.37 40.65 31.43
N PHE A 284 -24.91 39.74 32.30
CA PHE A 284 -25.30 39.72 33.71
C PHE A 284 -24.92 41.04 34.40
N LYS A 285 -23.73 41.57 34.13
CA LYS A 285 -23.28 42.86 34.68
C LYS A 285 -24.16 44.03 34.22
N GLN A 286 -24.58 44.04 32.95
CA GLN A 286 -25.52 45.06 32.45
C GLN A 286 -26.87 44.98 33.17
N LEU A 287 -27.46 43.78 33.27
CA LEU A 287 -28.74 43.57 33.95
C LEU A 287 -28.67 43.95 35.43
N SER A 288 -27.56 43.63 36.11
CA SER A 288 -27.34 44.04 37.50
C SER A 288 -27.30 45.57 37.65
N ALA A 289 -26.59 46.27 36.76
CA ALA A 289 -26.55 47.74 36.79
C ALA A 289 -27.93 48.37 36.53
N THR A 290 -28.73 47.78 35.64
CA THR A 290 -30.13 48.20 35.43
C THR A 290 -30.97 47.93 36.68
N ALA A 291 -30.81 46.77 37.33
CA ALA A 291 -31.53 46.44 38.56
C ALA A 291 -31.20 47.43 39.70
N ASP A 292 -29.93 47.76 39.90
CA ASP A 292 -29.49 48.76 40.89
C ASP A 292 -30.10 50.14 40.59
N SER A 293 -30.18 50.54 39.32
CA SER A 293 -30.82 51.78 38.90
C SER A 293 -32.32 51.78 39.19
N VAL A 294 -33.02 50.66 38.94
CA VAL A 294 -34.45 50.51 39.24
C VAL A 294 -34.67 50.61 40.76
N GLU A 295 -33.89 49.89 41.56
CA GLU A 295 -34.02 49.91 43.02
C GLU A 295 -33.74 51.30 43.61
N SER A 296 -32.74 52.02 43.09
CA SER A 296 -32.44 53.39 43.49
C SER A 296 -33.59 54.36 43.17
N THR A 297 -34.15 54.29 41.95
CA THR A 297 -35.30 55.13 41.57
C THR A 297 -36.55 54.82 42.40
N LEU A 298 -36.82 53.54 42.66
CA LEU A 298 -37.90 53.09 43.54
C LEU A 298 -37.72 53.63 44.96
N GLY A 299 -36.52 53.52 45.53
CA GLY A 299 -36.23 54.03 46.87
C GLY A 299 -36.43 55.54 46.97
N CYS A 300 -36.01 56.29 45.94
CA CYS A 300 -36.20 57.74 45.91
C CYS A 300 -37.68 58.13 45.80
N LEU A 301 -38.45 57.44 44.96
CA LEU A 301 -39.87 57.72 44.78
C LEU A 301 -40.65 57.35 46.05
N SER A 302 -40.42 56.16 46.59
CA SER A 302 -41.08 55.65 47.81
C SER A 302 -40.86 56.58 49.00
N SER A 303 -39.61 56.95 49.31
CA SER A 303 -39.29 57.85 50.42
C SER A 303 -39.86 59.26 50.25
N THR A 304 -39.90 59.78 49.02
CA THR A 304 -40.52 61.08 48.73
C THR A 304 -42.03 61.02 48.94
N VAL A 305 -42.69 59.96 48.48
CA VAL A 305 -44.13 59.74 48.69
C VAL A 305 -44.44 59.59 50.17
N ASP A 306 -43.70 58.77 50.92
CA ASP A 306 -43.90 58.57 52.36
C ASP A 306 -43.77 59.86 53.16
N PHE A 307 -42.75 60.68 52.85
CA PHE A 307 -42.59 61.99 53.49
C PHE A 307 -43.76 62.92 53.16
N SER A 308 -44.13 62.99 51.88
CA SER A 308 -45.24 63.84 51.41
C SER A 308 -46.56 63.45 52.07
N GLN A 309 -46.83 62.14 52.17
CA GLN A 309 -48.00 61.58 52.84
C GLN A 309 -48.04 62.02 54.31
N LYS A 310 -46.93 61.87 55.05
CA LYS A 310 -46.84 62.27 56.47
C LYS A 310 -47.05 63.76 56.67
N VAL A 311 -46.50 64.59 55.80
CA VAL A 311 -46.71 66.06 55.86
C VAL A 311 -48.18 66.41 55.66
N VAL A 312 -48.87 65.75 54.72
CA VAL A 312 -50.30 65.99 54.45
C VAL A 312 -51.20 65.46 55.58
N GLU A 313 -50.90 64.30 56.15
CA GLU A 313 -51.74 63.66 57.17
C GLU A 313 -51.53 64.23 58.59
N HIS A 314 -50.33 64.71 58.90
CA HIS A 314 -49.94 65.06 60.27
C HIS A 314 -49.29 66.44 60.42
N GLY A 315 -48.95 67.14 59.33
CA GLY A 315 -48.34 68.48 59.39
C GLY A 315 -49.34 69.57 59.74
N SER A 316 -48.85 70.67 60.33
CA SER A 316 -49.66 71.88 60.51
C SER A 316 -49.82 72.63 59.19
N ASP A 317 -50.82 73.53 59.09
CA ASP A 317 -51.02 74.36 57.89
C ASP A 317 -49.75 75.12 57.47
N PHE A 318 -48.93 75.55 58.44
CA PHE A 318 -47.64 76.19 58.18
C PHE A 318 -46.62 75.21 57.59
N ASP A 319 -46.47 74.00 58.14
CA ASP A 319 -45.53 72.99 57.65
C ASP A 319 -45.85 72.59 56.21
N VAL A 320 -47.14 72.38 55.91
CA VAL A 320 -47.64 72.06 54.57
C VAL A 320 -47.28 73.19 53.59
N MET A 321 -47.56 74.44 53.94
CA MET A 321 -47.24 75.58 53.08
C MET A 321 -45.73 75.83 52.93
N ASN A 322 -44.93 75.52 53.96
CA ASN A 322 -43.48 75.72 53.94
C ASN A 322 -42.75 74.75 53.00
N VAL A 323 -43.22 73.50 52.86
CA VAL A 323 -42.59 72.49 51.99
C VAL A 323 -43.34 72.23 50.68
N TYR A 324 -44.52 72.84 50.48
CA TYR A 324 -45.38 72.64 49.30
C TYR A 324 -44.61 72.76 47.99
N SER A 325 -43.83 73.83 47.81
CA SER A 325 -43.11 74.05 46.56
C SER A 325 -42.02 72.99 46.31
N ASP A 326 -41.29 72.58 47.35
CA ASP A 326 -40.20 71.61 47.26
C ASP A 326 -40.72 70.18 47.00
N VAL A 327 -41.76 69.78 47.72
CA VAL A 327 -42.40 68.46 47.57
C VAL A 327 -43.03 68.32 46.19
N THR A 328 -43.77 69.33 45.74
CA THR A 328 -44.46 69.29 44.44
C THR A 328 -43.43 69.27 43.30
N ALA A 329 -42.38 70.09 43.38
CA ALA A 329 -41.30 70.09 42.39
C ALA A 329 -40.55 68.75 42.36
N ARG A 330 -40.31 68.13 43.52
CA ARG A 330 -39.63 66.82 43.60
C ARG A 330 -40.48 65.69 43.04
N LEU A 331 -41.77 65.63 43.37
CA LEU A 331 -42.71 64.64 42.85
C LEU A 331 -42.86 64.78 41.34
N GLU A 332 -43.05 65.99 40.83
CA GLU A 332 -43.11 66.24 39.39
C GLU A 332 -41.82 65.83 38.67
N SER A 333 -40.65 66.12 39.26
CA SER A 333 -39.37 65.73 38.70
C SER A 333 -39.19 64.22 38.63
N LEU A 334 -39.64 63.48 39.65
CA LEU A 334 -39.54 62.02 39.68
C LEU A 334 -40.56 61.36 38.74
N LEU A 335 -41.76 61.93 38.61
CA LEU A 335 -42.80 61.46 37.68
C LEU A 335 -42.45 61.71 36.20
N LYS A 336 -41.68 62.77 35.90
CA LYS A 336 -41.17 63.07 34.55
C LYS A 336 -39.87 62.33 34.21
N GLY A 337 -39.26 61.65 35.19
CA GLY A 337 -38.01 60.90 34.99
C GLY A 337 -38.22 59.68 34.07
N PRO A 338 -37.22 59.30 33.25
CA PRO A 338 -37.33 58.11 32.42
C PRO A 338 -37.38 56.84 33.28
N THR A 339 -38.26 55.91 32.91
CA THR A 339 -38.19 54.54 33.45
C THR A 339 -36.92 53.88 32.95
N PRO A 340 -36.10 53.26 33.81
CA PRO A 340 -34.89 52.55 33.37
C PRO A 340 -35.26 51.51 32.30
N ASP A 341 -34.58 51.59 31.16
CA ASP A 341 -34.82 50.71 30.01
C ASP A 341 -34.32 49.30 30.33
N ILE A 342 -35.21 48.30 30.22
CA ILE A 342 -34.88 46.89 30.41
C ILE A 342 -34.62 46.32 29.02
N PRO A 343 -33.39 45.87 28.71
CA PRO A 343 -33.11 45.33 27.39
C PRO A 343 -34.00 44.12 27.05
N ASP A 344 -34.80 44.23 25.99
CA ASP A 344 -35.92 43.31 25.69
C ASP A 344 -35.54 41.91 25.18
N ASP A 345 -34.29 41.68 24.77
CA ASP A 345 -33.91 40.42 24.13
C ASP A 345 -32.59 39.83 24.65
N ILE A 346 -32.61 38.53 24.94
CA ILE A 346 -31.44 37.70 25.27
C ILE A 346 -31.28 36.52 24.30
N SER A 347 -32.16 36.40 23.30
CA SER A 347 -32.16 35.34 22.29
C SER A 347 -30.85 35.28 21.46
N TYR A 348 -30.10 36.38 21.45
CA TYR A 348 -28.79 36.47 20.81
C TYR A 348 -27.70 35.61 21.50
N VAL A 349 -27.90 35.21 22.76
CA VAL A 349 -26.99 34.28 23.46
C VAL A 349 -27.42 32.85 23.15
N ARG A 350 -26.97 32.32 22.02
CA ARG A 350 -27.28 30.96 21.57
C ARG A 350 -26.08 30.29 20.90
N PHE A 351 -26.05 28.96 20.94
CA PHE A 351 -25.09 28.15 20.18
C PHE A 351 -25.80 27.52 18.99
N GLU A 352 -25.27 27.76 17.78
CA GLU A 352 -25.75 27.13 16.55
C GLU A 352 -24.69 26.14 16.03
N PRO A 353 -24.97 24.83 16.02
CA PRO A 353 -24.02 23.85 15.52
C PRO A 353 -23.92 23.96 13.99
N ARG A 354 -22.69 23.92 13.47
CA ARG A 354 -22.48 23.74 12.03
C ARG A 354 -22.81 22.31 11.62
N THR A 355 -23.52 22.14 10.50
CA THR A 355 -23.90 20.83 9.94
C THR A 355 -22.92 20.33 8.88
N GLU A 356 -22.15 21.23 8.26
CA GLU A 356 -21.16 20.90 7.24
C GLU A 356 -19.89 20.30 7.86
N ARG A 357 -19.45 19.16 7.34
CA ARG A 357 -18.16 18.54 7.66
C ARG A 357 -17.21 18.80 6.49
N LYS A 358 -16.03 19.35 6.78
CA LYS A 358 -14.94 19.40 5.79
C LYS A 358 -14.21 18.06 5.82
N GLU A 359 -14.14 17.38 4.69
CA GLU A 359 -13.28 16.21 4.54
C GLU A 359 -11.83 16.67 4.51
N THR A 360 -11.09 16.37 5.57
CA THR A 360 -9.63 16.45 5.60
C THR A 360 -9.07 15.06 5.35
N GLU A 361 -8.18 14.92 4.37
CA GLU A 361 -7.41 13.70 4.10
C GLU A 361 -6.54 13.39 5.33
N ILE A 362 -6.71 12.21 5.94
CA ILE A 362 -5.92 11.75 7.09
C ILE A 362 -4.83 10.81 6.58
N ILE A 363 -3.57 11.10 6.88
CA ILE A 363 -2.41 10.35 6.40
C ILE A 363 -1.69 9.74 7.61
N PHE A 364 -1.79 8.42 7.77
CA PHE A 364 -1.17 7.70 8.90
C PHE A 364 0.28 7.25 8.60
N GLY A 365 0.60 7.07 7.33
CA GLY A 365 1.84 6.45 6.85
C GLY A 365 1.57 5.59 5.63
N ASP A 366 2.64 5.02 5.07
CA ASP A 366 2.58 4.15 3.89
C ASP A 366 3.14 2.76 4.24
N ILE A 367 2.59 1.71 3.62
CA ILE A 367 3.18 0.37 3.67
C ILE A 367 4.31 0.34 2.64
N PHE A 368 5.54 0.19 3.11
CA PHE A 368 6.71 0.04 2.25
C PHE A 368 6.97 -1.43 1.98
N ASP A 369 6.85 -1.84 0.72
CA ASP A 369 7.42 -3.09 0.24
C ASP A 369 8.81 -2.77 -0.35
N SER A 370 9.85 -3.28 0.32
CA SER A 370 11.27 -3.08 -0.05
C SER A 370 11.66 -3.76 -1.36
N SER A 371 10.77 -4.53 -1.99
CA SER A 371 10.94 -4.94 -3.39
C SER A 371 10.76 -3.78 -4.38
N TYR A 372 10.21 -2.65 -3.92
CA TYR A 372 10.10 -1.40 -4.66
C TYR A 372 11.15 -0.40 -4.18
N THR A 373 12.04 -0.03 -5.10
CA THR A 373 13.31 0.66 -4.85
C THR A 373 13.19 2.17 -4.66
N PHE A 374 11.99 2.75 -4.67
CA PHE A 374 11.81 4.22 -4.72
C PHE A 374 10.61 4.69 -3.90
N GLY A 375 10.88 5.20 -2.69
CA GLY A 375 9.90 5.97 -1.90
C GLY A 375 9.62 7.36 -2.49
N PRO A 376 8.66 8.12 -1.93
CA PRO A 376 8.33 9.47 -2.39
C PRO A 376 9.54 10.41 -2.36
N ALA A 377 9.85 11.07 -3.49
CA ALA A 377 10.91 12.07 -3.55
C ALA A 377 10.35 13.48 -3.30
N LYS A 378 10.69 14.08 -2.16
CA LYS A 378 10.28 15.44 -1.80
C LYS A 378 11.41 16.44 -2.07
N LEU A 379 11.27 17.20 -3.14
CA LEU A 379 12.16 18.30 -3.51
C LEU A 379 11.68 19.61 -2.88
N THR A 380 12.60 20.38 -2.33
CA THR A 380 12.34 21.62 -1.56
C THR A 380 13.26 22.72 -2.04
N THR A 381 13.21 23.90 -1.41
CA THR A 381 14.11 25.02 -1.72
C THR A 381 15.56 24.79 -1.30
N LEU A 382 15.92 23.61 -0.76
CA LEU A 382 17.25 23.29 -0.22
C LEU A 382 17.70 24.28 0.86
N GLY A 383 16.74 24.78 1.65
CA GLY A 383 16.98 25.79 2.69
C GLY A 383 17.26 27.21 2.14
N ALA A 384 17.25 27.42 0.82
CA ALA A 384 17.33 28.76 0.25
C ALA A 384 16.04 29.53 0.49
N SER A 385 16.18 30.86 0.66
CA SER A 385 15.08 31.81 0.66
C SER A 385 15.42 33.07 -0.16
N GLY A 386 14.40 33.75 -0.66
CA GLY A 386 14.53 35.01 -1.39
C GLY A 386 14.66 34.86 -2.91
N ARG A 387 15.28 35.87 -3.53
CA ARG A 387 15.34 36.05 -4.99
C ARG A 387 16.14 35.00 -5.74
N LEU A 388 17.24 34.56 -5.13
CA LEU A 388 18.23 33.70 -5.78
C LEU A 388 17.96 32.24 -5.43
N GLY A 389 18.09 31.37 -6.43
CA GLY A 389 17.98 29.92 -6.27
C GLY A 389 19.04 29.36 -5.32
N PRO A 390 18.87 28.10 -4.86
CA PRO A 390 19.91 27.41 -4.11
C PRO A 390 21.18 27.24 -4.94
N THR A 391 22.34 27.35 -4.29
CA THR A 391 23.65 27.24 -4.96
C THR A 391 24.32 25.88 -4.74
N THR A 392 23.80 25.06 -3.83
CA THR A 392 24.34 23.73 -3.51
C THR A 392 23.24 22.80 -3.02
N LEU A 393 23.37 21.50 -3.31
CA LEU A 393 22.55 20.44 -2.71
C LEU A 393 22.93 20.17 -1.25
N GLY A 394 24.16 20.50 -0.85
CA GLY A 394 24.69 20.22 0.48
C GLY A 394 24.45 18.76 0.91
N THR A 395 23.86 18.60 2.10
CA THR A 395 23.46 17.28 2.64
C THR A 395 21.94 17.08 2.63
N HIS A 396 21.17 17.92 1.94
CA HIS A 396 19.71 17.97 2.07
C HIS A 396 19.00 16.66 1.71
N TYR A 397 19.56 15.89 0.77
CA TYR A 397 19.02 14.58 0.36
C TYR A 397 19.92 13.40 0.76
N ARG A 398 20.93 13.62 1.60
CA ARG A 398 21.85 12.55 2.00
C ARG A 398 21.10 11.48 2.79
N GLY A 399 21.20 10.23 2.34
CA GLY A 399 20.53 9.09 2.97
C GLY A 399 19.04 8.97 2.63
N GLN A 400 18.51 9.82 1.73
CA GLN A 400 17.19 9.64 1.15
C GLN A 400 17.30 8.88 -0.17
N ASP A 401 16.30 8.07 -0.52
CA ASP A 401 16.31 7.20 -1.71
C ASP A 401 16.65 7.96 -3.00
N HIS A 402 16.14 9.19 -3.14
CA HIS A 402 16.35 10.03 -4.31
C HIS A 402 17.63 10.87 -4.27
N GLY A 403 18.43 10.80 -3.21
CA GLY A 403 19.59 11.68 -3.04
C GLY A 403 20.66 11.51 -4.12
N HIS A 404 20.81 10.31 -4.66
CA HIS A 404 21.73 10.01 -5.77
C HIS A 404 21.14 10.30 -7.16
N LEU A 405 19.85 10.65 -7.23
CA LEU A 405 19.12 10.91 -8.47
C LEU A 405 19.00 12.41 -8.79
N VAL A 406 19.37 13.28 -7.84
CA VAL A 406 19.24 14.74 -7.98
C VAL A 406 20.60 15.39 -8.12
N THR A 407 20.73 16.21 -9.17
CA THR A 407 21.84 17.16 -9.36
C THR A 407 21.30 18.59 -9.35
N LEU A 408 22.15 19.61 -9.19
CA LEU A 408 21.73 21.01 -9.13
C LEU A 408 22.56 21.86 -10.10
N HIS A 409 21.86 22.63 -10.93
CA HIS A 409 22.44 23.55 -11.90
C HIS A 409 21.66 24.88 -11.86
N ASP A 410 22.33 25.98 -11.59
CA ASP A 410 21.74 27.35 -11.57
C ASP A 410 20.45 27.48 -10.73
N GLY A 411 20.39 26.79 -9.58
CA GLY A 411 19.22 26.79 -8.70
C GLY A 411 18.09 25.85 -9.11
N ILE A 412 18.24 25.15 -10.24
CA ILE A 412 17.29 24.16 -10.76
C ILE A 412 17.80 22.77 -10.42
N GLN A 413 16.93 21.97 -9.81
CA GLN A 413 17.21 20.58 -9.45
C GLN A 413 16.88 19.67 -10.63
N HIS A 414 17.84 18.84 -11.03
CA HIS A 414 17.73 17.89 -12.12
C HIS A 414 17.52 16.49 -11.53
N PHE A 415 16.27 16.02 -11.58
CA PHE A 415 15.87 14.71 -11.05
C PHE A 415 15.89 13.66 -12.16
N THR A 416 16.65 12.58 -11.98
CA THR A 416 16.72 11.45 -12.92
C THR A 416 15.69 10.40 -12.54
N VAL A 417 14.80 10.08 -13.46
CA VAL A 417 13.75 9.07 -13.26
C VAL A 417 14.40 7.69 -13.07
N PRO A 418 14.21 7.03 -11.91
CA PRO A 418 14.93 5.80 -11.59
C PRO A 418 14.40 4.58 -12.35
N GLU A 419 13.10 4.55 -12.64
CA GLU A 419 12.43 3.44 -13.32
C GLU A 419 11.33 3.95 -14.26
N THR A 420 10.99 3.19 -15.30
CA THR A 420 9.86 3.53 -16.17
C THR A 420 8.54 3.22 -15.45
N GLY A 421 7.59 4.14 -15.48
CA GLY A 421 6.30 3.93 -14.82
C GLY A 421 5.41 5.16 -14.76
N THR A 422 4.31 5.02 -14.04
CA THR A 422 3.37 6.11 -13.76
C THR A 422 3.77 6.80 -12.45
N TYR A 423 3.80 8.12 -12.46
CA TYR A 423 4.23 8.95 -11.33
C TYR A 423 3.17 10.01 -11.04
N LYS A 424 2.75 10.11 -9.79
CA LYS A 424 1.99 11.25 -9.26
C LYS A 424 2.99 12.33 -8.83
N ILE A 425 2.83 13.53 -9.37
CA ILE A 425 3.64 14.69 -9.03
C ILE A 425 2.73 15.75 -8.42
N GLU A 426 3.04 16.16 -7.20
CA GLU A 426 2.45 17.32 -6.54
C GLU A 426 3.43 18.48 -6.58
N ALA A 427 2.99 19.66 -6.98
CA ALA A 427 3.80 20.88 -7.01
C ALA A 427 3.06 22.02 -6.32
N ALA A 428 3.76 22.77 -5.46
CA ALA A 428 3.23 23.92 -4.76
C ALA A 428 4.03 25.17 -5.07
N GLY A 429 3.37 26.24 -5.51
CA GLY A 429 3.97 27.56 -5.66
C GLY A 429 4.25 28.19 -4.29
N ALA A 430 5.18 29.13 -4.20
CA ALA A 430 5.51 29.77 -2.94
C ALA A 430 4.57 30.93 -2.61
N ALA A 431 4.39 31.19 -1.32
CA ALA A 431 3.69 32.37 -0.84
C ALA A 431 4.52 33.65 -1.06
N ALA A 432 3.85 34.79 -1.09
CA ALA A 432 4.50 36.09 -1.16
C ALA A 432 5.23 36.46 0.14
N GLY A 433 5.96 37.58 0.10
CA GLY A 433 6.60 38.15 1.29
C GLY A 433 5.60 38.66 2.32
N TRP A 434 6.11 39.15 3.44
CA TRP A 434 5.33 39.78 4.51
C TRP A 434 6.15 40.90 5.16
N GLY A 435 5.50 41.73 5.98
CA GLY A 435 6.14 42.86 6.64
C GLY A 435 5.37 43.33 7.88
N MET A 436 5.78 44.47 8.44
CA MET A 436 5.17 45.03 9.64
C MET A 436 3.72 45.47 9.40
N ASP A 437 3.45 46.10 8.26
CA ASP A 437 2.12 46.59 7.87
C ASP A 437 1.31 45.59 7.04
N ASN A 438 1.95 44.53 6.52
CA ASN A 438 1.29 43.46 5.78
C ASN A 438 1.56 42.14 6.51
N PRO A 439 0.69 41.75 7.46
CA PRO A 439 0.92 40.58 8.27
C PRO A 439 0.99 39.33 7.38
N LYS A 440 1.72 38.31 7.86
CA LYS A 440 1.86 37.03 7.14
C LYS A 440 0.50 36.39 6.79
N SER A 441 -0.56 36.69 7.55
CA SER A 441 -1.93 36.25 7.30
C SER A 441 -2.62 36.89 6.09
N ALA A 442 -2.12 38.02 5.58
CA ALA A 442 -2.71 38.78 4.47
C ALA A 442 -2.02 38.55 3.12
N ARG A 443 -0.88 37.86 3.10
CA ARG A 443 -0.09 37.64 1.89
C ARG A 443 -0.78 36.71 0.89
N GLY A 444 -0.47 36.88 -0.39
CA GLY A 444 -0.84 35.92 -1.41
C GLY A 444 -0.18 34.56 -1.16
N ARG A 445 -0.95 33.49 -1.27
CA ARG A 445 -0.48 32.10 -1.10
C ARG A 445 -0.26 31.46 -2.46
N GLY A 446 0.61 30.45 -2.54
CA GLY A 446 0.82 29.71 -3.79
C GLY A 446 -0.29 28.71 -4.07
N ALA A 447 -0.50 28.39 -5.34
CA ALA A 447 -1.35 27.28 -5.76
C ALA A 447 -0.70 25.93 -5.44
N VAL A 448 -1.51 24.89 -5.29
CA VAL A 448 -1.05 23.50 -5.24
C VAL A 448 -1.70 22.73 -6.38
N LEU A 449 -0.91 22.02 -7.17
CA LEU A 449 -1.39 21.15 -8.24
C LEU A 449 -0.93 19.72 -7.99
N ARG A 450 -1.78 18.75 -8.36
CA ARG A 450 -1.42 17.34 -8.48
C ARG A 450 -1.60 16.91 -9.94
N GLY A 451 -0.75 16.03 -10.43
CA GLY A 451 -0.92 15.45 -11.76
C GLY A 451 -0.25 14.08 -11.86
N THR A 452 -0.81 13.21 -12.68
CA THR A 452 -0.28 11.87 -12.94
C THR A 452 0.35 11.81 -14.33
N PHE A 453 1.58 11.27 -14.42
CA PHE A 453 2.42 11.30 -15.62
C PHE A 453 3.10 9.96 -15.85
N HIS A 454 3.21 9.54 -17.11
CA HIS A 454 4.05 8.41 -17.47
C HIS A 454 5.47 8.87 -17.79
N LEU A 455 6.45 8.41 -17.02
CA LEU A 455 7.86 8.78 -17.12
C LEU A 455 8.72 7.58 -17.51
N LYS A 456 9.78 7.83 -18.28
CA LYS A 456 10.73 6.81 -18.73
C LYS A 456 12.01 6.86 -17.91
N GLN A 457 12.53 5.71 -17.55
CA GLN A 457 13.80 5.54 -16.84
C GLN A 457 14.94 6.32 -17.52
N GLY A 458 15.80 6.92 -16.71
CA GLY A 458 16.98 7.65 -17.17
C GLY A 458 16.67 9.01 -17.80
N LYS A 459 15.39 9.41 -17.93
CA LYS A 459 15.02 10.77 -18.34
C LYS A 459 15.13 11.72 -17.17
N THR A 460 15.62 12.93 -17.43
CA THR A 460 15.79 13.97 -16.42
C THR A 460 14.63 14.97 -16.47
N LEU A 461 14.14 15.34 -15.29
CA LEU A 461 13.20 16.42 -15.07
C LEU A 461 13.92 17.63 -14.49
N LYS A 462 13.62 18.82 -15.01
CA LYS A 462 14.06 20.10 -14.44
C LYS A 462 13.04 20.59 -13.44
N ILE A 463 13.47 20.78 -12.21
CA ILE A 463 12.63 21.11 -11.05
C ILE A 463 13.14 22.41 -10.43
N LEU A 464 12.39 23.49 -10.64
CA LEU A 464 12.61 24.77 -9.97
C LEU A 464 11.60 24.88 -8.85
N VAL A 465 12.06 24.90 -7.60
CA VAL A 465 11.18 25.03 -6.43
C VAL A 465 11.06 26.50 -6.05
N GLY A 466 9.83 27.02 -6.08
CA GLY A 466 9.54 28.41 -5.78
C GLY A 466 9.93 28.78 -4.34
N GLN A 467 10.49 29.97 -4.17
CA GLN A 467 10.85 30.52 -2.86
C GLN A 467 9.89 31.66 -2.49
N GLU A 468 9.73 31.87 -1.18
CA GLU A 468 8.89 32.95 -0.69
C GLU A 468 9.46 34.32 -1.08
N GLY A 469 8.57 35.29 -1.30
CA GLY A 469 8.98 36.69 -1.41
C GLY A 469 9.69 37.14 -0.13
N ALA A 470 10.61 38.09 -0.25
CA ALA A 470 11.41 38.53 0.88
C ALA A 470 10.57 39.23 1.95
N GLN A 471 10.96 39.06 3.22
CA GLN A 471 10.40 39.84 4.32
C GLN A 471 10.86 41.29 4.21
N SER A 472 9.88 42.20 4.12
CA SER A 472 10.12 43.65 4.11
C SER A 472 10.58 44.12 5.49
N LYS A 473 11.66 44.92 5.54
CA LYS A 473 12.25 45.43 6.79
C LYS A 473 11.52 46.63 7.37
N TRP A 474 10.86 47.43 6.53
CA TRP A 474 10.25 48.72 6.92
C TRP A 474 9.04 49.14 6.07
N GLY A 475 8.80 48.49 4.92
CA GLY A 475 7.87 48.97 3.89
C GLY A 475 6.50 48.28 3.88
N GLN A 476 5.49 49.03 3.43
CA GLN A 476 4.08 48.65 3.27
C GLN A 476 3.77 47.84 2.00
N SER A 477 4.78 47.33 1.30
CA SER A 477 4.59 46.49 0.10
C SER A 477 5.66 45.40 0.02
N VAL A 478 5.29 44.21 -0.44
CA VAL A 478 6.15 43.00 -0.44
C VAL A 478 6.22 42.37 -1.83
N GLY A 479 7.31 41.65 -2.09
CA GLY A 479 7.50 40.94 -3.35
C GLY A 479 6.59 39.72 -3.48
N GLY A 480 6.32 39.30 -4.71
CA GLY A 480 5.56 38.08 -5.00
C GLY A 480 6.38 36.82 -4.70
N GLY A 481 5.71 35.73 -4.39
CA GLY A 481 6.29 34.40 -4.30
C GLY A 481 6.60 33.82 -5.68
N GLY A 482 7.61 32.96 -5.74
CA GLY A 482 7.95 32.29 -6.98
C GLY A 482 7.05 31.09 -7.31
N GLY A 483 6.90 30.82 -8.61
CA GLY A 483 6.27 29.61 -9.09
C GLY A 483 7.18 28.39 -8.92
N THR A 484 6.58 27.21 -8.87
CA THR A 484 7.29 25.93 -8.84
C THR A 484 7.08 25.20 -10.15
N PHE A 485 8.18 24.82 -10.82
CA PHE A 485 8.17 24.29 -12.18
C PHE A 485 8.71 22.86 -12.20
N VAL A 486 7.97 21.97 -12.84
CA VAL A 486 8.43 20.63 -13.23
C VAL A 486 8.30 20.50 -14.73
N THR A 487 9.45 20.45 -15.41
CA THR A 487 9.52 20.39 -16.87
C THR A 487 10.42 19.25 -17.32
N ARG A 488 10.28 18.85 -18.58
CA ARG A 488 11.27 17.97 -19.23
C ARG A 488 12.56 18.76 -19.49
N GLU A 489 13.61 18.04 -19.89
CA GLU A 489 14.91 18.64 -20.20
C GLU A 489 14.84 19.75 -21.29
N ASP A 490 13.91 19.64 -22.23
CA ASP A 490 13.64 20.63 -23.29
C ASP A 490 12.74 21.80 -22.85
N ASN A 491 12.50 21.94 -21.54
CA ASN A 491 11.59 22.91 -20.92
C ASN A 491 10.10 22.69 -21.23
N THR A 492 9.70 21.58 -21.85
CA THR A 492 8.28 21.23 -22.01
C THR A 492 7.64 21.06 -20.62
N PRO A 493 6.58 21.83 -20.29
CA PRO A 493 6.00 21.79 -18.95
C PRO A 493 5.21 20.50 -18.73
N LEU A 494 5.38 19.89 -17.55
CA LEU A 494 4.52 18.81 -17.06
C LEU A 494 3.51 19.37 -16.06
N ILE A 495 4.02 20.02 -15.01
CA ILE A 495 3.22 20.65 -13.97
C ILE A 495 3.94 21.88 -13.43
N ILE A 496 3.23 23.00 -13.31
CA ILE A 496 3.77 24.28 -12.82
C ILE A 496 2.74 24.89 -11.89
N ALA A 497 3.08 25.15 -10.64
CA ALA A 497 2.20 25.79 -9.67
C ALA A 497 2.55 27.28 -9.49
N GLY A 498 1.56 28.15 -9.63
CA GLY A 498 1.70 29.59 -9.50
C GLY A 498 1.98 30.04 -8.06
N GLY A 499 2.88 31.00 -7.89
CA GLY A 499 3.19 31.65 -6.62
C GLY A 499 2.21 32.76 -6.26
N GLY A 500 2.17 33.14 -4.99
CA GLY A 500 1.32 34.23 -4.51
C GLY A 500 1.83 35.62 -4.93
N GLY A 501 0.92 36.54 -5.23
CA GLY A 501 1.20 37.96 -5.39
C GLY A 501 1.43 38.67 -4.05
N GLY A 502 2.32 39.66 -4.07
CA GLY A 502 2.69 40.45 -2.91
C GLY A 502 1.63 41.47 -2.52
N ALA A 503 1.40 41.62 -1.22
CA ALA A 503 0.57 42.68 -0.68
C ALA A 503 1.22 44.06 -0.92
N GLY A 504 0.40 45.07 -1.17
CA GLY A 504 0.83 46.46 -1.15
C GLY A 504 0.00 47.28 -0.17
N PHE A 505 0.07 48.61 -0.29
CA PHE A 505 -0.50 49.50 0.71
C PHE A 505 -2.02 49.34 0.86
N GLY A 506 -2.47 49.15 2.10
CA GLY A 506 -3.90 49.00 2.46
C GLY A 506 -4.44 47.57 2.44
N LEU A 507 -3.65 46.57 2.03
CA LEU A 507 -4.10 45.16 2.01
C LEU A 507 -3.86 44.46 3.36
N GLN A 508 -4.74 44.74 4.33
CA GLN A 508 -4.68 44.18 5.69
C GLN A 508 -5.27 42.77 5.83
N THR A 509 -6.03 42.32 4.83
CA THR A 509 -6.67 41.00 4.81
C THR A 509 -6.35 40.26 3.52
N ARG A 510 -6.32 38.92 3.60
CA ARG A 510 -6.05 38.06 2.44
C ARG A 510 -7.04 38.34 1.31
N ASN A 511 -6.50 38.48 0.09
CA ASN A 511 -7.30 38.67 -1.12
C ASN A 511 -7.05 37.51 -2.12
N PRO A 512 -8.09 36.82 -2.60
CA PRO A 512 -7.95 35.73 -3.56
C PRO A 512 -7.25 36.10 -4.87
N LEU A 513 -7.30 37.37 -5.32
CA LEU A 513 -6.57 37.81 -6.51
C LEU A 513 -5.05 37.76 -6.32
N CYS A 514 -4.59 37.87 -5.07
CA CYS A 514 -3.17 37.73 -4.72
C CYS A 514 -2.77 36.26 -4.58
N ASP A 515 -3.70 35.30 -4.56
CA ASP A 515 -3.34 33.89 -4.50
C ASP A 515 -2.93 33.38 -5.88
N GLY A 516 -1.93 32.50 -5.92
CA GLY A 516 -1.63 31.70 -7.10
C GLY A 516 -2.88 30.91 -7.50
N THR A 517 -3.15 30.86 -8.79
CA THR A 517 -4.35 30.23 -9.35
C THR A 517 -4.02 28.97 -10.14
N VAL A 518 -4.91 27.99 -10.13
CA VAL A 518 -4.86 26.80 -10.99
C VAL A 518 -5.09 27.13 -12.47
N SER A 519 -5.61 28.31 -12.78
CA SER A 519 -5.77 28.81 -14.15
C SER A 519 -4.43 28.99 -14.85
N THR A 520 -4.38 28.75 -16.15
CA THR A 520 -3.19 29.01 -16.99
C THR A 520 -2.86 30.48 -17.17
N THR A 521 -3.80 31.36 -16.83
CA THR A 521 -3.62 32.81 -16.84
C THR A 521 -3.35 33.30 -15.44
N GLY A 522 -2.33 34.15 -15.27
CA GLY A 522 -2.05 34.78 -14.00
C GLY A 522 -3.19 35.71 -13.59
N ASN A 523 -3.44 35.80 -12.28
CA ASN A 523 -4.45 36.71 -11.77
C ASN A 523 -4.06 38.16 -12.06
N LYS A 524 -5.07 39.00 -12.30
CA LYS A 524 -4.89 40.44 -12.33
C LYS A 524 -4.51 40.95 -10.93
N SER A 525 -3.83 42.09 -10.86
CA SER A 525 -3.55 42.73 -9.58
C SER A 525 -4.81 43.27 -8.92
N TYR A 526 -4.76 43.36 -7.59
CA TYR A 526 -5.78 44.01 -6.78
C TYR A 526 -5.50 45.52 -6.73
N GLY A 527 -6.52 46.34 -7.00
CA GLY A 527 -6.37 47.79 -7.15
C GLY A 527 -7.55 48.41 -7.88
N LYS A 528 -7.47 49.72 -8.11
CA LYS A 528 -8.55 50.51 -8.73
C LYS A 528 -8.81 50.11 -10.18
N THR A 529 -7.76 49.87 -10.95
CA THR A 529 -7.87 49.41 -12.34
C THR A 529 -7.42 47.96 -12.49
N GLY A 530 -6.34 47.57 -11.79
CA GLY A 530 -5.76 46.24 -11.80
C GLY A 530 -5.13 45.88 -13.15
N CYS A 531 -3.81 45.67 -13.18
CA CYS A 531 -3.10 45.19 -14.36
C CYS A 531 -3.32 43.69 -14.55
N SER A 532 -3.52 43.25 -15.79
CA SER A 532 -3.66 41.85 -16.13
C SER A 532 -2.41 41.04 -15.77
N GLY A 533 -2.64 39.77 -15.39
CA GLY A 533 -1.58 38.79 -15.38
C GLY A 533 -1.22 38.37 -16.80
N GLY A 534 -0.08 37.71 -16.94
CA GLY A 534 0.32 37.07 -18.18
C GLY A 534 -0.61 35.90 -18.54
N SER A 535 -0.56 35.48 -19.79
CA SER A 535 -1.29 34.33 -20.32
C SER A 535 -0.38 33.50 -21.22
N ASN A 536 -0.76 32.25 -21.50
CA ASN A 536 -0.05 31.39 -22.47
C ASN A 536 1.46 31.27 -22.22
N GLY A 537 1.87 31.14 -20.95
CA GLY A 537 3.28 30.99 -20.61
C GLY A 537 4.03 32.32 -20.43
N GLN A 538 3.38 33.46 -20.67
CA GLN A 538 4.03 34.78 -20.68
C GLN A 538 4.08 35.41 -19.29
N GLY A 539 5.12 36.22 -19.04
CA GLY A 539 5.17 37.09 -17.87
C GLY A 539 4.15 38.23 -17.94
N ALA A 540 3.85 38.85 -16.79
CA ALA A 540 2.93 39.98 -16.75
C ALA A 540 3.66 41.30 -17.11
N THR A 541 3.27 41.92 -18.22
CA THR A 541 3.95 43.12 -18.73
C THR A 541 3.10 44.39 -18.72
N GLU A 542 1.78 44.30 -18.54
CA GLU A 542 0.88 45.46 -18.51
C GLU A 542 1.24 46.43 -17.36
N TRP A 543 1.16 47.73 -17.63
CA TRP A 543 1.39 48.79 -16.64
C TRP A 543 0.32 49.88 -16.73
N THR A 544 0.17 50.66 -15.66
CA THR A 544 -0.69 51.86 -15.63
C THR A 544 -0.03 53.13 -15.05
N GLY A 545 1.21 53.09 -14.53
CA GLY A 545 1.88 54.29 -13.98
C GLY A 545 3.28 54.07 -13.37
N ASP A 546 3.79 55.08 -12.62
CA ASP A 546 5.21 55.19 -12.21
C ASP A 546 5.58 54.64 -10.80
N TYR A 547 4.72 53.85 -10.14
CA TYR A 547 4.98 53.26 -8.80
C TYR A 547 4.52 51.81 -8.70
N MET A 548 4.66 51.09 -9.81
CA MET A 548 4.18 49.73 -9.93
C MET A 548 5.14 48.73 -9.28
N GLY A 549 4.59 47.64 -8.77
CA GLY A 549 5.36 46.43 -8.55
C GLY A 549 5.83 45.84 -9.88
N GLY A 550 6.85 45.00 -9.83
CA GLY A 550 7.27 44.18 -10.96
C GLY A 550 6.25 43.09 -11.25
N GLY A 551 6.11 42.73 -12.53
CA GLY A 551 5.28 41.59 -12.94
C GLY A 551 5.91 40.26 -12.57
N GLY A 552 5.08 39.25 -12.38
CA GLY A 552 5.57 37.88 -12.28
C GLY A 552 6.17 37.43 -13.61
N GLY A 553 7.25 36.64 -13.55
CA GLY A 553 7.80 35.90 -14.67
C GLY A 553 6.93 34.68 -15.01
N GLY A 554 6.83 34.39 -16.31
CA GLY A 554 6.16 33.20 -16.81
C GLY A 554 7.13 32.04 -17.07
N LEU A 555 6.64 31.02 -17.77
CA LEU A 555 7.49 29.98 -18.34
C LEU A 555 8.43 30.55 -19.41
N LEU A 556 7.90 31.40 -20.30
CA LEU A 556 8.54 31.79 -21.55
C LEU A 556 9.18 33.18 -21.54
N THR A 557 8.59 34.13 -20.81
CA THR A 557 9.05 35.53 -20.80
C THR A 557 9.07 36.12 -19.41
N ASP A 558 9.98 37.08 -19.25
CA ASP A 558 10.14 37.81 -18.01
C ASP A 558 8.89 38.64 -17.73
N GLY A 559 8.58 38.81 -16.45
CA GLY A 559 7.68 39.85 -16.01
C GLY A 559 8.28 41.20 -16.34
N GLY A 560 7.43 42.17 -16.67
CA GLY A 560 7.96 43.48 -17.00
C GLY A 560 8.34 44.27 -15.73
N SER A 561 9.41 45.04 -15.83
CA SER A 561 9.85 45.95 -14.77
C SER A 561 9.16 47.31 -14.87
N SER A 562 9.16 48.06 -13.77
CA SER A 562 8.81 49.49 -13.80
C SER A 562 9.71 50.23 -14.81
N LYS A 563 9.17 51.26 -15.48
CA LYS A 563 9.85 52.03 -16.53
C LYS A 563 11.21 52.61 -16.09
N HIS A 564 11.35 52.91 -14.81
CA HIS A 564 12.54 53.52 -14.22
C HIS A 564 13.50 52.51 -13.57
N PHE A 565 13.22 51.21 -13.69
CA PHE A 565 14.06 50.17 -13.12
C PHE A 565 15.21 49.81 -14.09
N GLY A 566 16.45 50.21 -13.78
CA GLY A 566 17.67 49.82 -14.54
C GLY A 566 18.48 50.94 -15.24
N GLY A 567 18.47 52.19 -14.76
CA GLY A 567 19.29 53.32 -15.27
C GLY A 567 19.66 54.34 -14.18
N ASP A 568 20.28 55.49 -14.55
CA ASP A 568 20.98 56.49 -13.68
C ASP A 568 20.23 57.04 -12.44
N SER A 569 18.98 56.63 -12.22
CA SER A 569 18.25 56.92 -10.99
C SER A 569 17.30 55.76 -10.65
N CYS A 570 17.80 54.75 -9.94
CA CYS A 570 17.02 53.65 -9.33
C CYS A 570 16.11 54.17 -8.19
N VAL A 571 15.04 54.90 -8.52
CA VAL A 571 14.23 55.58 -7.48
C VAL A 571 12.71 55.41 -7.56
N ARG A 572 12.14 54.73 -8.59
CA ARG A 572 10.70 54.33 -8.56
C ARG A 572 10.35 52.95 -9.19
N GLY A 573 9.85 52.01 -8.38
CA GLY A 573 9.12 50.78 -8.78
C GLY A 573 9.90 49.46 -8.66
N GLY A 574 9.21 48.33 -8.90
CA GLY A 574 9.79 46.98 -8.79
C GLY A 574 10.34 46.40 -10.12
N GLU A 575 11.33 45.52 -10.01
CA GLU A 575 11.82 44.69 -11.12
C GLU A 575 10.85 43.54 -11.39
N GLY A 576 10.59 43.24 -12.66
CA GLY A 576 9.87 42.02 -13.02
C GLY A 576 10.68 40.76 -12.74
N GLY A 577 10.02 39.69 -12.35
CA GLY A 577 10.65 38.39 -12.15
C GLY A 577 11.10 37.77 -13.48
N LYS A 578 12.22 37.06 -13.47
CA LYS A 578 12.73 36.36 -14.65
C LYS A 578 11.90 35.11 -14.95
N ALA A 579 11.74 34.83 -16.24
CA ALA A 579 11.09 33.62 -16.72
C ALA A 579 11.83 32.37 -16.26
N PHE A 580 11.14 31.22 -16.22
CA PHE A 580 11.80 29.93 -16.00
C PHE A 580 12.93 29.68 -17.01
N VAL A 581 12.69 29.93 -18.30
CA VAL A 581 13.71 29.76 -19.36
C VAL A 581 14.91 30.71 -19.21
N ASN A 582 14.78 31.77 -18.40
CA ASN A 582 15.83 32.74 -18.07
C ASN A 582 16.36 32.55 -16.63
N GLY A 583 16.19 31.36 -16.05
CA GLY A 583 16.73 30.98 -14.74
C GLY A 583 15.83 31.32 -13.55
N GLY A 584 14.62 31.84 -13.77
CA GLY A 584 13.58 31.98 -12.73
C GLY A 584 13.94 32.92 -11.58
N VAL A 585 14.95 33.77 -11.73
CA VAL A 585 15.37 34.70 -10.68
C VAL A 585 14.24 35.67 -10.32
N GLY A 586 13.97 35.87 -9.02
CA GLY A 586 12.96 36.84 -8.57
C GLY A 586 13.30 38.29 -8.99
N GLY A 587 12.36 39.22 -8.91
CA GLY A 587 12.60 40.64 -9.16
C GLY A 587 13.13 41.34 -7.92
N ARG A 588 14.07 42.28 -8.08
CA ARG A 588 14.47 43.19 -7.00
C ARG A 588 13.34 44.15 -6.63
N GLY A 589 13.12 44.31 -5.35
CA GLY A 589 12.39 45.46 -4.81
C GLY A 589 13.27 46.69 -4.83
N GLU A 590 12.66 47.87 -4.95
CA GLU A 590 13.43 49.11 -5.00
C GLU A 590 14.04 49.49 -3.64
N CYS A 591 13.31 49.25 -2.56
CA CYS A 591 13.78 49.52 -1.20
C CYS A 591 13.28 48.47 -0.19
N ASN A 592 13.84 48.51 1.02
CA ASN A 592 13.37 47.77 2.20
C ASN A 592 13.37 46.23 2.11
N ASN A 593 14.17 45.64 1.22
CA ASN A 593 14.29 44.18 1.07
C ASN A 593 12.97 43.51 0.66
N ALA A 594 12.21 44.16 -0.24
CA ALA A 594 10.92 43.68 -0.74
C ALA A 594 11.03 42.94 -2.08
N ASP A 595 12.07 42.11 -2.21
CA ASP A 595 12.35 41.31 -3.39
C ASP A 595 11.30 40.21 -3.61
N GLY A 596 11.06 39.87 -4.87
CA GLY A 596 10.30 38.70 -5.24
C GLY A 596 11.11 37.42 -5.05
N GLY A 597 10.40 36.31 -4.82
CA GLY A 597 11.00 34.99 -4.62
C GLY A 597 11.50 34.35 -5.93
N PHE A 598 12.54 33.52 -5.81
CA PHE A 598 12.99 32.63 -6.88
C PHE A 598 11.85 31.76 -7.40
N GLY A 599 11.78 31.55 -8.71
CA GLY A 599 10.58 31.09 -9.41
C GLY A 599 9.84 32.22 -10.12
N GLY A 600 10.49 33.38 -10.32
CA GLY A 600 9.96 34.50 -11.11
C GLY A 600 8.98 35.40 -10.35
N GLY A 601 8.99 35.43 -9.02
CA GLY A 601 8.20 36.42 -8.27
C GLY A 601 8.69 37.84 -8.58
N GLY A 602 7.80 38.80 -8.83
CA GLY A 602 8.15 40.21 -9.06
C GLY A 602 8.55 40.91 -7.76
N GLY A 603 9.48 41.87 -7.87
CA GLY A 603 9.82 42.75 -6.74
C GLY A 603 8.74 43.80 -6.51
N SER A 604 8.57 44.27 -5.28
CA SER A 604 7.65 45.38 -5.03
C SER A 604 8.32 46.74 -5.22
N ASN A 605 7.56 47.82 -5.20
CA ASN A 605 8.14 49.15 -5.09
C ASN A 605 8.90 49.35 -3.76
N GLY A 606 8.40 48.80 -2.65
CA GLY A 606 9.06 48.82 -1.33
C GLY A 606 8.74 50.06 -0.47
N GLY A 607 8.26 51.16 -1.05
CA GLY A 607 7.93 52.42 -0.38
C GLY A 607 6.45 52.61 0.00
N GLY A 608 5.64 51.55 -0.06
CA GLY A 608 4.18 51.62 0.18
C GLY A 608 3.33 51.83 -1.07
N PHE A 609 3.79 51.31 -2.20
CA PHE A 609 3.05 51.28 -3.46
C PHE A 609 2.84 49.84 -3.93
N GLY A 610 2.86 49.57 -5.23
CA GLY A 610 2.47 48.29 -5.81
C GLY A 610 3.26 47.09 -5.28
N GLY A 611 2.52 46.06 -4.84
CA GLY A 611 3.05 44.72 -4.57
C GLY A 611 3.53 44.00 -5.84
N GLY A 612 4.49 43.08 -5.69
CA GLY A 612 5.02 42.31 -6.82
C GLY A 612 4.10 41.17 -7.27
N GLY A 613 4.03 40.90 -8.57
CA GLY A 613 3.24 39.77 -9.09
C GLY A 613 3.86 38.40 -8.75
N GLY A 614 3.04 37.37 -8.56
CA GLY A 614 3.52 36.01 -8.32
C GLY A 614 4.10 35.37 -9.60
N GLY A 615 5.16 34.58 -9.48
CA GLY A 615 5.71 33.81 -10.61
C GLY A 615 4.88 32.58 -10.94
N GLY A 616 5.00 31.99 -12.13
CA GLY A 616 4.22 30.80 -12.48
C GLY A 616 4.34 30.39 -13.94
N TYR A 617 3.43 29.52 -14.40
CA TYR A 617 3.32 29.22 -15.83
C TYR A 617 3.11 30.51 -16.62
N SER A 618 2.17 31.33 -16.16
CA SER A 618 2.07 32.73 -16.57
C SER A 618 2.26 33.62 -15.34
N GLY A 619 2.87 34.79 -15.55
CA GLY A 619 3.16 35.72 -14.46
C GLY A 619 1.90 36.38 -13.88
N GLY A 620 1.88 36.65 -12.59
CA GLY A 620 0.82 37.42 -11.92
C GLY A 620 0.92 38.92 -12.17
N GLY A 621 -0.23 39.60 -12.18
CA GLY A 621 -0.36 41.01 -12.52
C GLY A 621 0.42 41.95 -11.58
N ARG A 622 0.82 43.10 -12.12
CA ARG A 622 1.62 44.11 -11.39
C ARG A 622 0.77 44.90 -10.40
N GLY A 623 1.17 44.98 -9.14
CA GLY A 623 0.50 45.84 -8.17
C GLY A 623 0.57 47.32 -8.56
N GLU A 624 -0.54 48.03 -8.40
CA GLU A 624 -0.66 49.46 -8.70
C GLU A 624 -0.25 50.33 -7.53
N GLY A 625 0.09 51.60 -7.77
CA GLY A 625 0.43 52.56 -6.71
C GLY A 625 -0.76 53.15 -5.94
N CYS A 626 -1.98 52.63 -6.10
CA CYS A 626 -3.21 53.17 -5.48
C CYS A 626 -3.67 52.34 -4.27
N ASN A 627 -4.24 52.96 -3.23
CA ASN A 627 -4.75 52.23 -2.05
C ASN A 627 -6.22 51.79 -2.25
N PRO A 628 -6.60 50.54 -1.94
CA PRO A 628 -5.74 49.41 -1.59
C PRO A 628 -5.13 48.75 -2.84
N ASN A 629 -3.95 48.11 -2.70
CA ASN A 629 -3.36 47.35 -3.80
C ASN A 629 -2.64 46.05 -3.38
N GLY A 630 -2.46 45.16 -4.36
CA GLY A 630 -1.65 43.95 -4.27
C GLY A 630 -1.34 43.39 -5.65
N GLY A 631 -0.20 42.71 -5.79
CA GLY A 631 0.15 41.98 -7.00
C GLY A 631 -0.80 40.79 -7.22
N GLY A 632 -1.04 40.43 -8.48
CA GLY A 632 -1.80 39.24 -8.82
C GLY A 632 -0.98 37.98 -8.58
N GLY A 633 -1.62 36.88 -8.19
CA GLY A 633 -0.97 35.57 -8.13
C GLY A 633 -0.64 34.99 -9.51
N GLY A 634 0.39 34.15 -9.58
CA GLY A 634 0.82 33.50 -10.80
C GLY A 634 -0.18 32.43 -11.29
N GLY A 635 -0.20 32.21 -12.60
CA GLY A 635 -0.96 31.14 -13.24
C GLY A 635 -0.22 29.81 -13.17
N SER A 636 -0.96 28.71 -13.26
CA SER A 636 -0.45 27.34 -13.16
C SER A 636 -0.63 26.55 -14.47
N PHE A 637 -0.05 25.36 -14.57
CA PHE A 637 -0.22 24.47 -15.71
C PHE A 637 -0.16 23.01 -15.26
N ASN A 638 -0.99 22.16 -15.83
CA ASN A 638 -0.97 20.72 -15.58
C ASN A 638 -1.32 19.98 -16.87
N SER A 639 -0.41 19.15 -17.40
CA SER A 639 -0.72 18.25 -18.51
C SER A 639 -1.16 16.85 -18.07
N GLY A 640 -1.30 16.63 -16.75
CA GLY A 640 -1.83 15.41 -16.16
C GLY A 640 -3.35 15.48 -15.95
N THR A 641 -3.89 14.57 -15.14
CA THR A 641 -5.34 14.36 -14.99
C THR A 641 -5.96 14.79 -13.66
N ASP A 642 -5.16 15.20 -12.67
CA ASP A 642 -5.64 15.42 -11.30
C ASP A 642 -5.93 16.91 -10.97
N MET A 643 -6.48 17.15 -9.78
CA MET A 643 -6.99 18.45 -9.33
C MET A 643 -5.89 19.39 -8.78
N GLY A 644 -6.27 20.64 -8.57
CA GLY A 644 -5.46 21.66 -7.88
C GLY A 644 -6.32 22.62 -7.06
N TRP A 645 -5.66 23.44 -6.24
CA TRP A 645 -6.30 24.38 -5.34
C TRP A 645 -5.60 25.74 -5.34
N ASP A 646 -6.39 26.81 -5.51
CA ASP A 646 -5.93 28.20 -5.43
C ASP A 646 -5.47 28.55 -4.01
N GLY A 647 -4.32 29.21 -3.88
CA GLY A 647 -3.84 29.76 -2.61
C GLY A 647 -3.73 28.75 -1.46
N ALA A 648 -3.49 27.47 -1.77
CA ALA A 648 -3.43 26.39 -0.78
C ALA A 648 -2.08 26.30 -0.03
N ASN A 649 -0.99 26.85 -0.58
CA ASN A 649 0.33 26.80 0.04
C ASN A 649 0.73 28.15 0.69
N ASP A 650 0.80 28.17 2.02
CA ASP A 650 1.22 29.33 2.83
C ASP A 650 2.67 29.19 3.31
N GLY A 651 3.60 28.96 2.38
CA GLY A 651 5.01 28.70 2.68
C GLY A 651 5.89 28.68 1.43
N PRO A 652 7.14 28.17 1.55
CA PRO A 652 7.97 27.91 0.39
C PRO A 652 7.33 26.84 -0.51
N GLY A 653 7.70 26.85 -1.78
CA GLY A 653 7.28 25.82 -2.71
C GLY A 653 7.89 24.45 -2.39
N TYR A 654 7.31 23.42 -2.98
CA TYR A 654 7.84 22.07 -2.92
C TYR A 654 7.35 21.25 -4.13
N VAL A 655 8.02 20.12 -4.38
CA VAL A 655 7.57 19.09 -5.32
C VAL A 655 7.66 17.73 -4.65
N VAL A 656 6.60 16.93 -4.75
CA VAL A 656 6.59 15.52 -4.30
C VAL A 656 6.37 14.63 -5.51
N ILE A 657 7.28 13.70 -5.76
CA ILE A 657 7.21 12.73 -6.85
C ILE A 657 7.04 11.33 -6.26
N THR A 658 5.89 10.71 -6.51
CA THR A 658 5.55 9.37 -6.02
C THR A 658 5.26 8.46 -7.20
N ARG A 659 5.95 7.33 -7.31
CA ARG A 659 5.61 6.31 -8.31
C ARG A 659 4.32 5.61 -7.90
N GLN A 660 3.36 5.51 -8.81
CA GLN A 660 2.14 4.74 -8.60
C GLN A 660 2.37 3.27 -8.98
N VAL A 661 1.95 2.37 -8.09
CA VAL A 661 1.88 0.94 -8.39
C VAL A 661 0.46 0.63 -8.87
N LEU A 662 0.32 -0.10 -9.97
CA LEU A 662 -0.96 -0.73 -10.32
C LEU A 662 -1.24 -1.77 -9.23
N THR A 663 -2.13 -1.45 -8.30
CA THR A 663 -2.74 -2.46 -7.42
C THR A 663 -3.56 -3.39 -8.34
N PHE A 664 -3.10 -4.64 -8.48
CA PHE A 664 -3.84 -5.69 -9.18
C PHE A 664 -4.94 -6.27 -8.29
#